data_AF-A0A0E3LVT6-F1
#
_entry.id   AF-A0A0E3LVT6-F1
#
_cell.length_a   1.000
_cell.length_b   1.000
_cell.length_c   1.000
_cell.angle_alpha   90.00
_cell.angle_beta   90.00
_cell.angle_gamma   90.00
#
_symmetry.space_group_name_H-M   'P 1'
#
loop_
_entity.id
_entity.type
_entity.pdbx_description
1 polymer ?
#
loop_
_entity_poly.entity_id
_entity_poly.type
_entity_poly.pdbx_seq_one_letter_code
_entity_poly.pdbx_strand_id
1 'polypeptide(L)'
;MLDKQEIMNSINGKIRESFQGLIRDVLSFLPKSIQNRGYIPTHNTLRVSPSLNGFSEKSCVVNDLASLVIHKVYSLDSYQNCFQVISENEILRSQNLNFHVILSSFIRDYLEGINPYKIVFNQERFDLLFEKYIASLLSMTYEFISICPLIGFESDVDNIMIDDGLSIRRMTNNELNEVWNLTSLSDFGGGFKLKLANTKFVIEHCSIKVKGSYAYSDSNLTPIAILAMRILKTGDFWANRQFEKILLPWMMKSTSTSGNAYSAHPLSNSYNYFLSKDEIHDLRKTYDLVKNFHKIRYETRYKYVSKAIEWFDRYFNEINIEHRFIFLMLLMEALCSENYETLYKLEHRISLIIGKDDDDRLSIVSNFHHLYDDPRKIIHGHDVEIEEKDLMIAEDYSRKLLHKYIISALNGYGRQEILKYVDAALVSENKRDEMCKIFSFNVINKEITDQAKCESLHIQFFLKEDLLSTKNELDNLEIYNPNVGFVYKLILFNDLENCFDNDLWANIVEFYKSYFKYLELLKKSADLVKNLISQELHKIKNEKDEEVWTKRYTERINKTNPAFSGDAGGKMYGIDRFLRSDKIKELPEINDDTYLFFDELSHKWDLKITLEDLSRSNKSIKDIVEEIHNLVKEQSIINEFRESRVQNLKLSAKLIELLSKNTTQGSAILRR
;
A
#
# COMPACT_ATOMS: atom_id res chain seq x y z
N MET A 1 -18.27 24.22 14.27
CA MET A 1 -17.39 23.12 14.72
C MET A 1 -18.31 21.99 15.10
N LEU A 2 -18.05 20.79 14.60
CA LEU A 2 -18.84 19.62 14.96
C LEU A 2 -18.71 19.37 16.47
N ASP A 3 -19.84 19.28 17.18
CA ASP A 3 -19.82 18.88 18.59
C ASP A 3 -19.56 17.37 18.65
N LYS A 4 -18.42 16.98 19.24
CA LYS A 4 -18.04 15.57 19.47
C LYS A 4 -19.17 14.81 20.15
N GLN A 5 -19.90 15.47 21.06
CA GLN A 5 -21.02 14.87 21.76
C GLN A 5 -22.22 14.61 20.84
N GLU A 6 -22.56 15.54 19.96
CA GLU A 6 -23.65 15.39 18.99
C GLU A 6 -23.39 14.22 18.03
N ILE A 7 -22.15 14.07 17.58
CA ILE A 7 -21.74 12.96 16.72
C ILE A 7 -21.85 11.62 17.46
N MET A 8 -21.30 11.54 18.67
CA MET A 8 -21.40 10.32 19.48
C MET A 8 -22.84 9.97 19.82
N ASN A 9 -23.70 10.96 20.05
CA ASN A 9 -25.13 10.77 20.27
C ASN A 9 -25.82 10.20 19.00
N SER A 10 -25.51 10.74 17.82
CA SER A 10 -26.03 10.23 16.54
C SER A 10 -25.62 8.78 16.28
N ILE A 11 -24.36 8.44 16.58
CA ILE A 11 -23.82 7.09 16.45
C ILE A 11 -24.47 6.12 17.44
N ASN A 12 -24.56 6.51 18.71
CA ASN A 12 -25.11 5.67 19.77
C ASN A 12 -26.64 5.52 19.69
N GLY A 13 -27.34 6.43 19.03
CA GLY A 13 -28.78 6.36 18.77
C GLY A 13 -29.09 5.76 17.39
N LYS A 14 -29.28 6.63 16.38
CA LYS A 14 -29.84 6.28 15.06
C LYS A 14 -29.05 5.18 14.34
N ILE A 15 -27.72 5.24 14.36
CA ILE A 15 -26.86 4.23 13.70
C ILE A 15 -26.95 2.89 14.44
N ARG A 16 -26.84 2.88 15.77
CA ARG A 16 -26.98 1.63 16.56
C ARG A 16 -28.32 0.96 16.32
N GLU A 17 -29.40 1.73 16.37
CA GLU A 17 -30.77 1.23 16.13
C GLU A 17 -30.92 0.67 14.70
N SER A 18 -30.33 1.30 13.69
CA SER A 18 -30.40 0.80 12.31
C SER A 18 -29.63 -0.51 12.13
N PHE A 19 -28.45 -0.65 12.73
CA PHE A 19 -27.69 -1.92 12.75
C PHE A 19 -28.46 -3.02 13.49
N GLN A 20 -29.08 -2.69 14.62
CA GLN A 20 -29.85 -3.64 15.40
C GLN A 20 -31.09 -4.12 14.64
N GLY A 21 -31.81 -3.19 14.00
CA GLY A 21 -32.94 -3.50 13.12
C GLY A 21 -32.54 -4.42 11.98
N LEU A 22 -31.42 -4.11 11.31
CA LEU A 22 -30.86 -4.95 10.25
C LEU A 22 -30.58 -6.39 10.71
N ILE A 23 -29.93 -6.57 11.86
CA ILE A 23 -29.67 -7.92 12.37
C ILE A 23 -30.96 -8.66 12.74
N ARG A 24 -31.92 -7.98 13.38
CA ARG A 24 -33.22 -8.61 13.72
C ARG A 24 -33.95 -9.09 12.48
N ASP A 25 -33.97 -8.29 11.42
CA ASP A 25 -34.58 -8.67 10.15
C ASP A 25 -33.86 -9.86 9.53
N VAL A 26 -32.51 -9.84 9.49
CA VAL A 26 -31.70 -10.97 9.01
C VAL A 26 -32.04 -12.27 9.76
N LEU A 27 -32.14 -12.21 11.08
CA LEU A 27 -32.48 -13.38 11.90
C LEU A 27 -33.93 -13.85 11.67
N SER A 28 -34.86 -12.95 11.33
CA SER A 28 -36.28 -13.28 11.15
C SER A 28 -36.54 -14.20 9.95
N PHE A 29 -35.79 -14.05 8.85
CA PHE A 29 -35.97 -14.89 7.65
C PHE A 29 -34.92 -16.00 7.51
N LEU A 30 -33.87 -16.01 8.34
CA LEU A 30 -32.87 -17.09 8.35
C LEU A 30 -33.50 -18.50 8.53
N PRO A 31 -34.47 -18.73 9.45
CA PRO A 31 -35.16 -20.02 9.56
C PRO A 31 -35.84 -20.45 8.27
N LYS A 32 -36.54 -19.53 7.59
CA LYS A 32 -37.20 -19.79 6.31
C LYS A 32 -36.18 -20.11 5.21
N SER A 33 -35.03 -19.44 5.21
CA SER A 33 -33.93 -19.74 4.28
C SER A 33 -33.31 -21.12 4.52
N ILE A 34 -33.14 -21.54 5.78
CA ILE A 34 -32.69 -22.90 6.13
C ILE A 34 -33.73 -23.93 5.66
N GLN A 35 -35.01 -23.71 5.97
CA GLN A 35 -36.11 -24.59 5.58
C GLN A 35 -36.20 -24.74 4.05
N ASN A 36 -36.15 -23.63 3.32
CA ASN A 36 -36.25 -23.63 1.86
C ASN A 36 -35.07 -24.35 1.19
N ARG A 37 -33.86 -24.24 1.76
CA ARG A 37 -32.68 -24.91 1.21
C ARG A 37 -32.65 -26.41 1.56
N GLY A 38 -33.33 -26.80 2.64
CA GLY A 38 -33.38 -28.18 3.14
C GLY A 38 -32.10 -28.65 3.85
N TYR A 39 -31.06 -27.82 3.89
CA TYR A 39 -29.81 -28.08 4.61
C TYR A 39 -29.12 -26.78 5.03
N ILE A 40 -28.26 -26.87 6.04
CA ILE A 40 -27.42 -25.76 6.50
C ILE A 40 -26.13 -25.78 5.68
N PRO A 41 -25.77 -24.71 4.95
CA PRO A 41 -24.53 -24.66 4.20
C PRO A 41 -23.37 -24.76 5.16
N THR A 42 -22.37 -25.54 4.76
CA THR A 42 -21.13 -25.69 5.50
C THR A 42 -19.97 -25.47 4.55
N HIS A 43 -18.89 -24.90 5.06
CA HIS A 43 -17.61 -24.92 4.37
C HIS A 43 -16.59 -25.67 5.24
N ASN A 44 -15.68 -26.38 4.58
CA ASN A 44 -14.59 -27.05 5.25
C ASN A 44 -13.46 -26.05 5.45
N THR A 45 -13.04 -25.89 6.70
CA THR A 45 -11.78 -25.24 7.05
C THR A 45 -10.79 -26.33 7.44
N LEU A 46 -9.55 -26.24 6.98
CA LEU A 46 -8.52 -27.17 7.43
C LEU A 46 -7.88 -26.60 8.69
N ARG A 47 -7.87 -27.40 9.76
CA ARG A 47 -7.03 -27.16 10.93
C ARG A 47 -5.80 -28.04 10.84
N VAL A 48 -4.67 -27.39 10.61
CA VAL A 48 -3.33 -27.93 10.66
C VAL A 48 -2.81 -27.84 12.09
N SER A 49 -2.28 -28.95 12.58
CA SER A 49 -1.53 -29.00 13.83
C SER A 49 -0.17 -29.65 13.56
N PRO A 50 0.94 -28.99 13.92
CA PRO A 50 2.26 -29.60 13.87
C PRO A 50 2.30 -30.90 14.69
N SER A 51 3.06 -31.89 14.22
CA SER A 51 3.26 -33.19 14.88
C SER A 51 4.72 -33.62 14.75
N LEU A 52 5.16 -34.59 15.58
CA LEU A 52 6.53 -35.10 15.52
C LEU A 52 6.94 -35.64 14.15
N ASN A 53 5.98 -36.13 13.35
CA ASN A 53 6.20 -36.73 12.03
C ASN A 53 5.67 -35.85 10.88
N GLY A 54 5.61 -34.52 11.06
CA GLY A 54 5.10 -33.57 10.06
C GLY A 54 3.86 -32.82 10.57
N PHE A 55 2.72 -32.95 9.92
CA PHE A 55 1.48 -32.27 10.32
C PHE A 55 0.26 -33.19 10.24
N SER A 56 -0.76 -32.84 11.01
CA SER A 56 -2.09 -33.42 10.89
C SER A 56 -3.06 -32.37 10.35
N GLU A 57 -3.81 -32.73 9.31
CA GLU A 57 -4.94 -31.93 8.84
C GLU A 57 -6.23 -32.52 9.41
N LYS A 58 -6.97 -31.69 10.13
CA LYS A 58 -8.32 -32.01 10.58
C LYS A 58 -9.31 -31.09 9.87
N SER A 59 -10.11 -31.68 8.96
CA SER A 59 -11.24 -30.96 8.38
C SER A 59 -12.22 -30.57 9.48
N CYS A 60 -12.51 -29.28 9.57
CA CYS A 60 -13.46 -28.68 10.48
C CYS A 60 -14.61 -28.10 9.66
N VAL A 61 -15.79 -28.67 9.83
CA VAL A 61 -17.02 -28.22 9.17
C VAL A 61 -17.55 -27.01 9.92
N VAL A 62 -17.64 -25.87 9.26
CA VAL A 62 -18.19 -24.62 9.83
C VAL A 62 -19.48 -24.25 9.12
N ASN A 63 -20.53 -23.96 9.88
CA ASN A 63 -21.80 -23.49 9.33
C ASN A 63 -21.63 -22.11 8.68
N ASP A 64 -21.99 -21.99 7.40
CA ASP A 64 -21.98 -20.73 6.65
C ASP A 64 -23.40 -20.18 6.51
N LEU A 65 -23.94 -19.69 7.63
CA LEU A 65 -25.28 -19.08 7.66
C LEU A 65 -25.34 -17.78 6.84
N ALA A 66 -24.21 -17.08 6.67
CA ALA A 66 -24.16 -15.86 5.88
C ALA A 66 -24.50 -16.14 4.40
N SER A 67 -24.00 -17.25 3.82
CA SER A 67 -24.31 -17.62 2.43
C SER A 67 -25.81 -17.78 2.14
N LEU A 68 -26.63 -18.09 3.15
CA LEU A 68 -28.09 -18.23 3.01
C LEU A 68 -28.82 -16.91 2.83
N VAL A 69 -28.26 -15.83 3.38
CA VAL A 69 -28.99 -14.56 3.53
C VAL A 69 -28.36 -13.43 2.73
N ILE A 70 -27.04 -13.44 2.51
CA ILE A 70 -26.32 -12.25 2.02
C ILE A 70 -26.82 -11.74 0.67
N HIS A 71 -27.23 -12.64 -0.24
CA HIS A 71 -27.77 -12.28 -1.55
C HIS A 71 -29.16 -11.62 -1.49
N LYS A 72 -29.89 -11.79 -0.37
CA LYS A 72 -31.22 -11.18 -0.14
C LYS A 72 -31.17 -9.94 0.75
N VAL A 73 -30.07 -9.76 1.50
CA VAL A 73 -29.93 -8.67 2.46
C VAL A 73 -30.07 -7.31 1.78
N TYR A 74 -29.54 -7.16 0.56
CA TYR A 74 -29.59 -5.88 -0.17
C TYR A 74 -31.00 -5.40 -0.50
N SER A 75 -32.00 -6.30 -0.54
CA SER A 75 -33.39 -5.92 -0.80
C SER A 75 -34.20 -5.65 0.48
N LEU A 76 -33.58 -5.70 1.67
CA LEU A 76 -34.28 -5.42 2.92
C LEU A 76 -34.37 -3.91 3.15
N ASP A 77 -35.54 -3.44 3.56
CA ASP A 77 -35.75 -2.03 3.93
C ASP A 77 -34.82 -1.60 5.08
N SER A 78 -34.59 -2.49 6.06
CA SER A 78 -33.63 -2.22 7.15
C SER A 78 -32.19 -2.10 6.69
N TYR A 79 -31.80 -2.82 5.63
CA TYR A 79 -30.48 -2.66 5.02
C TYR A 79 -30.36 -1.30 4.32
N GLN A 80 -31.36 -0.93 3.51
CA GLN A 80 -31.38 0.36 2.82
C GLN A 80 -31.39 1.53 3.80
N ASN A 81 -32.21 1.44 4.85
CA ASN A 81 -32.23 2.40 5.94
C ASN A 81 -30.87 2.48 6.65
N CYS A 82 -30.27 1.35 7.02
CA CYS A 82 -28.95 1.35 7.68
C CYS A 82 -27.86 1.96 6.79
N PHE A 83 -27.82 1.59 5.51
CA PHE A 83 -26.90 2.15 4.53
C PHE A 83 -27.09 3.67 4.39
N GLN A 84 -28.34 4.13 4.29
CA GLN A 84 -28.66 5.56 4.22
C GLN A 84 -28.22 6.31 5.47
N VAL A 85 -28.57 5.80 6.66
CA VAL A 85 -28.21 6.41 7.96
C VAL A 85 -26.70 6.59 8.09
N ILE A 86 -25.91 5.58 7.69
CA ILE A 86 -24.44 5.65 7.73
C ILE A 86 -23.92 6.63 6.67
N SER A 87 -24.46 6.58 5.46
CA SER A 87 -24.02 7.42 4.34
C SER A 87 -24.35 8.91 4.55
N GLU A 88 -25.37 9.21 5.35
CA GLU A 88 -25.74 10.57 5.75
C GLU A 88 -24.94 11.08 6.95
N ASN A 89 -24.25 10.21 7.70
CA ASN A 89 -23.42 10.63 8.82
C ASN A 89 -22.14 11.32 8.34
N GLU A 90 -21.93 12.56 8.76
CA GLU A 90 -20.85 13.42 8.23
C GLU A 90 -19.44 12.84 8.46
N ILE A 91 -19.19 12.22 9.62
CA ILE A 91 -17.89 11.62 9.91
C ILE A 91 -17.68 10.35 9.09
N LEU A 92 -18.65 9.42 9.11
CA LEU A 92 -18.49 8.13 8.45
C LEU A 92 -18.42 8.27 6.93
N ARG A 93 -19.22 9.17 6.35
CA ARG A 93 -19.23 9.45 4.91
C ARG A 93 -17.86 9.89 4.38
N SER A 94 -17.04 10.53 5.20
CA SER A 94 -15.74 11.09 4.81
C SER A 94 -14.59 10.07 4.70
N GLN A 95 -14.86 8.77 4.78
CA GLN A 95 -13.82 7.73 4.84
C GLN A 95 -13.63 6.95 3.54
N ASN A 96 -14.37 7.27 2.47
CA ASN A 96 -14.43 6.53 1.20
C ASN A 96 -14.67 5.02 1.36
N LEU A 97 -15.33 4.62 2.43
CA LEU A 97 -15.48 3.20 2.73
C LEU A 97 -16.64 2.61 1.93
N ASN A 98 -16.44 1.38 1.48
CA ASN A 98 -17.53 0.61 0.89
C ASN A 98 -18.46 0.11 2.01
N PHE A 99 -19.50 0.89 2.32
CA PHE A 99 -20.47 0.51 3.35
C PHE A 99 -21.20 -0.80 3.05
N HIS A 100 -21.30 -1.21 1.77
CA HIS A 100 -21.85 -2.53 1.46
C HIS A 100 -20.96 -3.66 2.01
N VAL A 101 -19.64 -3.54 1.87
CA VAL A 101 -18.68 -4.48 2.46
C VAL A 101 -18.77 -4.46 3.97
N ILE A 102 -18.83 -3.28 4.59
CA ILE A 102 -18.92 -3.14 6.06
C ILE A 102 -20.18 -3.81 6.61
N LEU A 103 -21.35 -3.47 6.07
CA LEU A 103 -22.63 -4.03 6.52
C LEU A 103 -22.71 -5.54 6.29
N SER A 104 -22.24 -6.01 5.14
CA SER A 104 -22.20 -7.43 4.81
C SER A 104 -21.27 -8.22 5.73
N SER A 105 -20.10 -7.66 6.04
CA SER A 105 -19.15 -8.25 6.98
C SER A 105 -19.70 -8.24 8.41
N PHE A 106 -20.36 -7.16 8.83
CA PHE A 106 -21.02 -7.09 10.14
C PHE A 106 -22.06 -8.20 10.32
N ILE A 107 -22.92 -8.40 9.31
CA ILE A 107 -23.90 -9.50 9.30
C ILE A 107 -23.18 -10.85 9.38
N ARG A 108 -22.16 -11.07 8.55
CA ARG A 108 -21.40 -12.33 8.54
C ARG A 108 -20.78 -12.63 9.91
N ASP A 109 -20.12 -11.64 10.50
CA ASP A 109 -19.47 -11.77 11.81
C ASP A 109 -20.48 -11.95 12.94
N TYR A 110 -21.69 -11.36 12.84
CA TYR A 110 -22.76 -11.63 13.78
C TYR A 110 -23.28 -13.07 13.69
N LEU A 111 -23.45 -13.59 12.47
CA LEU A 111 -23.97 -14.95 12.23
C LEU A 111 -22.96 -16.07 12.57
N GLU A 112 -21.67 -15.75 12.69
CA GLU A 112 -20.60 -16.73 12.91
C GLU A 112 -20.78 -17.49 14.25
N GLY A 113 -21.01 -18.80 14.23
CA GLY A 113 -21.21 -19.57 15.47
C GLY A 113 -22.58 -19.39 16.13
N ILE A 114 -23.55 -18.76 15.46
CA ILE A 114 -24.96 -18.88 15.85
C ILE A 114 -25.40 -20.34 15.69
N ASN A 115 -26.14 -20.84 16.69
CA ASN A 115 -26.76 -22.16 16.60
C ASN A 115 -27.93 -22.11 15.59
N PRO A 116 -27.84 -22.85 14.46
CA PRO A 116 -28.87 -22.81 13.42
C PRO A 116 -30.24 -23.34 13.87
N TYR A 117 -30.29 -24.08 14.97
CA TYR A 117 -31.53 -24.64 15.55
C TYR A 117 -32.18 -23.71 16.58
N LYS A 118 -31.45 -22.71 17.07
CA LYS A 118 -31.93 -21.75 18.05
C LYS A 118 -31.44 -20.35 17.69
N ILE A 119 -32.10 -19.78 16.68
CA ILE A 119 -31.80 -18.44 16.17
C ILE A 119 -32.50 -17.42 17.06
N VAL A 120 -31.74 -16.82 17.97
CA VAL A 120 -32.20 -15.77 18.88
C VAL A 120 -31.22 -14.60 18.80
N PHE A 121 -31.74 -13.38 18.81
CA PHE A 121 -30.93 -12.18 18.89
C PHE A 121 -30.18 -12.15 20.23
N ASN A 122 -28.85 -12.16 20.18
CA ASN A 122 -27.96 -11.97 21.32
C ASN A 122 -27.51 -10.49 21.36
N GLN A 123 -27.95 -9.76 22.39
CA GLN A 123 -27.65 -8.35 22.60
C GLN A 123 -26.18 -8.11 22.95
N GLU A 124 -25.61 -8.87 23.88
CA GLU A 124 -24.21 -8.73 24.30
C GLU A 124 -23.24 -8.90 23.12
N ARG A 125 -23.49 -9.90 22.28
CA ARG A 125 -22.71 -10.13 21.06
C ARG A 125 -22.86 -8.98 20.06
N PHE A 126 -24.09 -8.48 19.89
CA PHE A 126 -24.34 -7.33 19.02
C PHE A 126 -23.55 -6.12 19.50
N ASP A 127 -23.64 -5.81 20.79
CA ASP A 127 -22.97 -4.66 21.40
C ASP A 127 -21.45 -4.74 21.19
N LEU A 128 -20.83 -5.89 21.49
CA LEU A 128 -19.39 -6.09 21.29
C LEU A 128 -18.95 -5.91 19.83
N LEU A 129 -19.72 -6.46 18.87
CA LEU A 129 -19.41 -6.29 17.46
C LEU A 129 -19.64 -4.86 16.99
N PHE A 130 -20.72 -4.23 17.44
CA PHE A 130 -21.05 -2.85 17.09
C PHE A 130 -19.98 -1.88 17.58
N GLU A 131 -19.59 -1.96 18.85
CA GLU A 131 -18.52 -1.12 19.40
C GLU A 131 -17.20 -1.32 18.65
N LYS A 132 -16.85 -2.58 18.33
CA LYS A 132 -15.65 -2.88 17.54
C LYS A 132 -15.70 -2.21 16.17
N TYR A 133 -16.81 -2.36 15.44
CA TYR A 133 -16.97 -1.78 14.10
C TYR A 133 -16.99 -0.25 14.13
N ILE A 134 -17.71 0.36 15.08
CA ILE A 134 -17.78 1.81 15.22
C ILE A 134 -16.43 2.39 15.64
N ALA A 135 -15.73 1.80 16.61
CA ALA A 135 -14.39 2.24 16.99
C ALA A 135 -13.42 2.15 15.79
N SER A 136 -13.46 1.03 15.07
CA SER A 136 -12.67 0.86 13.85
C SER A 136 -13.12 1.72 12.68
N LEU A 137 -14.34 2.27 12.66
CA LEU A 137 -14.75 3.29 11.69
C LEU A 137 -14.23 4.66 12.13
N LEU A 138 -14.35 5.02 13.40
CA LEU A 138 -13.93 6.33 13.90
C LEU A 138 -12.41 6.48 14.06
N SER A 139 -11.63 5.40 14.02
CA SER A 139 -10.17 5.47 14.13
C SER A 139 -9.53 6.23 12.96
N MET A 140 -8.48 7.02 13.24
CA MET A 140 -7.67 7.64 12.18
C MET A 140 -6.84 6.61 11.42
N THR A 141 -6.40 5.61 12.15
CA THR A 141 -5.48 4.60 11.67
C THR A 141 -6.10 3.21 11.72
N TYR A 142 -5.46 2.29 11.01
CA TYR A 142 -5.69 0.87 11.15
C TYR A 142 -4.35 0.15 11.13
N GLU A 143 -4.30 -1.00 11.79
CA GLU A 143 -3.13 -1.85 11.78
C GLU A 143 -3.13 -2.70 10.51
N PHE A 144 -1.96 -2.75 9.88
CA PHE A 144 -1.66 -3.60 8.74
C PHE A 144 -0.55 -4.56 9.16
N ILE A 145 -0.83 -5.85 9.10
CA ILE A 145 0.12 -6.91 9.42
C ILE A 145 0.55 -7.59 8.13
N SER A 146 1.84 -7.66 7.88
CA SER A 146 2.45 -8.55 6.90
C SER A 146 3.25 -9.61 7.62
N ILE A 147 2.96 -10.89 7.35
CA ILE A 147 3.76 -12.02 7.84
C ILE A 147 4.44 -12.72 6.68
N CYS A 148 5.71 -13.06 6.86
CA CYS A 148 6.51 -13.80 5.89
C CYS A 148 7.08 -15.05 6.56
N PRO A 149 6.55 -16.25 6.26
CA PRO A 149 7.07 -17.50 6.79
C PRO A 149 8.53 -17.71 6.42
N LEU A 150 9.38 -17.98 7.43
CA LEU A 150 10.80 -18.24 7.27
C LEU A 150 11.07 -19.74 7.22
N ILE A 151 10.98 -20.34 6.03
CA ILE A 151 11.21 -21.77 5.86
C ILE A 151 12.70 -22.08 6.07
N GLY A 152 12.98 -22.94 7.05
CA GLY A 152 14.33 -23.39 7.40
C GLY A 152 15.16 -22.40 8.23
N PHE A 153 14.51 -21.38 8.78
CA PHE A 153 15.08 -20.53 9.82
C PHE A 153 14.80 -21.11 11.21
N GLU A 154 15.80 -21.07 12.07
CA GLU A 154 15.72 -21.45 13.48
C GLU A 154 16.35 -20.37 14.38
N SER A 155 15.90 -20.28 15.62
CA SER A 155 16.49 -19.42 16.64
C SER A 155 16.23 -19.97 18.04
N ASP A 156 17.13 -19.66 18.98
CA ASP A 156 16.97 -19.90 20.42
C ASP A 156 16.14 -18.81 21.13
N VAL A 157 15.71 -17.77 20.38
CA VAL A 157 14.85 -16.69 20.89
C VAL A 157 13.52 -16.68 20.14
N ASP A 158 12.42 -16.75 20.90
CA ASP A 158 11.07 -16.87 20.34
C ASP A 158 10.54 -15.58 19.69
N ASN A 159 11.05 -14.43 20.10
CA ASN A 159 10.68 -13.12 19.57
C ASN A 159 11.88 -12.16 19.56
N ILE A 160 12.24 -11.68 18.38
CA ILE A 160 13.36 -10.80 18.10
C ILE A 160 12.80 -9.53 17.46
N MET A 161 12.65 -8.47 18.25
CA MET A 161 12.34 -7.14 17.72
C MET A 161 13.54 -6.62 16.92
N ILE A 162 13.36 -6.36 15.62
CA ILE A 162 14.39 -5.78 14.76
C ILE A 162 14.27 -4.25 14.77
N ASP A 163 13.05 -3.76 14.61
CA ASP A 163 12.71 -2.33 14.48
C ASP A 163 11.27 -2.10 14.96
N ASP A 164 10.82 -0.85 14.97
CA ASP A 164 9.45 -0.50 15.34
C ASP A 164 8.44 -1.17 14.41
N GLY A 165 7.61 -2.04 14.99
CA GLY A 165 6.64 -2.84 14.24
C GLY A 165 7.23 -3.98 13.42
N LEU A 166 8.55 -4.24 13.46
CA LEU A 166 9.20 -5.31 12.70
C LEU A 166 9.87 -6.31 13.64
N SER A 167 9.46 -7.58 13.57
CA SER A 167 10.00 -8.65 14.41
C SER A 167 10.19 -9.96 13.65
N ILE A 168 11.12 -10.79 14.11
CA ILE A 168 11.14 -12.22 13.81
C ILE A 168 10.58 -12.92 15.04
N ARG A 169 9.48 -13.67 14.88
CA ARG A 169 8.84 -14.34 16.00
C ARG A 169 8.32 -15.72 15.63
N ARG A 170 8.02 -16.54 16.64
CA ARG A 170 7.34 -17.82 16.42
C ARG A 170 6.01 -17.61 15.70
N MET A 171 5.77 -18.46 14.71
CA MET A 171 4.50 -18.56 14.01
C MET A 171 3.47 -19.17 14.95
N THR A 172 2.29 -18.56 15.06
CA THR A 172 1.19 -19.14 15.84
C THR A 172 0.46 -20.22 15.04
N ASN A 173 -0.20 -21.14 15.73
CA ASN A 173 -1.05 -22.14 15.06
C ASN A 173 -2.18 -21.48 14.25
N ASN A 174 -2.71 -20.35 14.71
CA ASN A 174 -3.77 -19.63 13.98
C ASN A 174 -3.23 -19.05 12.67
N GLU A 175 -2.05 -18.43 12.70
CA GLU A 175 -1.38 -17.93 11.49
C GLU A 175 -1.06 -19.06 10.53
N LEU A 176 -0.54 -20.19 11.03
CA LEU A 176 -0.28 -21.37 10.19
C LEU A 176 -1.56 -21.79 9.46
N ASN A 177 -2.68 -21.86 10.17
CA ASN A 177 -3.98 -22.20 9.60
C ASN A 177 -4.48 -21.15 8.59
N GLU A 178 -4.32 -19.87 8.87
CA GLU A 178 -4.68 -18.79 7.94
C GLU A 178 -3.88 -18.91 6.63
N VAL A 179 -2.56 -19.00 6.73
CA VAL A 179 -1.64 -19.16 5.59
C VAL A 179 -1.91 -20.46 4.82
N TRP A 180 -2.18 -21.56 5.52
CA TRP A 180 -2.48 -22.85 4.91
C TRP A 180 -3.76 -22.84 4.08
N ASN A 181 -4.83 -22.25 4.64
CA ASN A 181 -6.11 -22.17 3.95
C ASN A 181 -6.02 -21.25 2.72
N LEU A 182 -5.25 -20.15 2.79
CA LEU A 182 -5.00 -19.29 1.64
C LEU A 182 -4.25 -19.98 0.52
N THR A 183 -3.18 -20.69 0.88
CA THR A 183 -2.38 -21.43 -0.10
C THR A 183 -3.11 -22.63 -0.68
N SER A 184 -4.21 -23.07 -0.08
CA SER A 184 -5.07 -24.13 -0.63
C SER A 184 -5.97 -23.67 -1.77
N LEU A 185 -6.21 -22.36 -1.91
CA LEU A 185 -7.06 -21.78 -2.97
C LEU A 185 -6.31 -21.63 -4.31
N SER A 186 -5.02 -21.90 -4.31
CA SER A 186 -4.08 -21.55 -5.36
C SER A 186 -3.11 -22.72 -5.53
N ASP A 187 -2.88 -23.18 -6.76
CA ASP A 187 -1.98 -24.31 -7.08
C ASP A 187 -0.50 -23.96 -6.82
N PHE A 188 -0.13 -23.76 -5.56
CA PHE A 188 1.22 -23.39 -5.16
C PHE A 188 2.20 -24.57 -5.09
N GLY A 189 1.85 -25.71 -5.69
CA GLY A 189 2.62 -26.94 -5.65
C GLY A 189 2.60 -27.61 -4.26
N GLY A 190 2.51 -28.94 -4.22
CA GLY A 190 2.44 -29.68 -2.96
C GLY A 190 3.64 -29.47 -2.02
N GLY A 191 4.81 -29.10 -2.58
CA GLY A 191 6.04 -28.91 -1.80
C GLY A 191 6.04 -27.73 -0.83
N PHE A 192 5.30 -26.65 -1.13
CA PHE A 192 5.25 -25.49 -0.24
C PHE A 192 4.54 -25.81 1.09
N LYS A 193 3.39 -26.49 1.02
CA LYS A 193 2.61 -26.89 2.21
C LYS A 193 3.41 -27.77 3.15
N LEU A 194 4.10 -28.80 2.62
CA LEU A 194 4.95 -29.67 3.43
C LEU A 194 6.01 -28.88 4.22
N LYS A 195 6.60 -27.85 3.61
CA LYS A 195 7.60 -27.00 4.28
C LYS A 195 6.99 -26.00 5.24
N LEU A 196 5.86 -25.38 4.86
CA LEU A 196 5.11 -24.46 5.72
C LEU A 196 4.68 -25.14 7.03
N ALA A 197 4.28 -26.41 6.99
CA ALA A 197 3.91 -27.18 8.18
C ALA A 197 5.04 -27.29 9.20
N ASN A 198 6.29 -27.25 8.75
CA ASN A 198 7.48 -27.33 9.58
C ASN A 198 8.08 -25.94 9.89
N THR A 199 7.51 -24.86 9.35
CA THR A 199 7.97 -23.50 9.61
C THR A 199 7.61 -23.07 11.02
N LYS A 200 8.63 -22.72 11.81
CA LYS A 200 8.46 -22.29 13.21
C LYS A 200 8.40 -20.77 13.38
N PHE A 201 8.96 -20.01 12.44
CA PHE A 201 9.14 -18.57 12.57
C PHE A 201 8.59 -17.80 11.37
N VAL A 202 8.20 -16.55 11.61
CA VAL A 202 7.81 -15.57 10.61
C VAL A 202 8.58 -14.27 10.84
N ILE A 203 8.82 -13.52 9.77
CA ILE A 203 8.99 -12.06 9.90
C ILE A 203 7.60 -11.46 9.96
N GLU A 204 7.28 -10.74 11.02
CA GLU A 204 6.09 -9.92 11.13
C GLU A 204 6.46 -8.45 10.98
N HIS A 205 5.75 -7.76 10.09
CA HIS A 205 5.76 -6.31 9.98
C HIS A 205 4.34 -5.78 10.27
N CYS A 206 4.15 -5.24 11.47
CA CYS A 206 2.97 -4.51 11.89
C CYS A 206 3.20 -3.02 11.67
N SER A 207 2.43 -2.43 10.76
CA SER A 207 2.48 -1.00 10.43
C SER A 207 1.14 -0.34 10.70
N ILE A 208 1.17 0.92 11.14
CA ILE A 208 -0.03 1.72 11.39
C ILE A 208 -0.27 2.57 10.14
N LYS A 209 -1.40 2.32 9.47
CA LYS A 209 -1.80 3.00 8.24
C LYS A 209 -2.88 4.03 8.53
N VAL A 210 -2.85 5.17 7.84
CA VAL A 210 -3.95 6.14 7.88
C VAL A 210 -5.00 5.79 6.83
N LYS A 211 -6.27 5.78 7.24
CA LYS A 211 -7.38 5.55 6.32
C LYS A 211 -7.43 6.63 5.23
N GLY A 212 -7.75 6.22 4.01
CA GLY A 212 -7.81 7.13 2.86
C GLY A 212 -6.44 7.53 2.29
N SER A 213 -5.33 7.25 2.99
CA SER A 213 -4.01 7.42 2.39
C SER A 213 -3.75 6.29 1.38
N TYR A 214 -3.61 6.63 0.11
CA TYR A 214 -3.15 5.71 -0.93
C TYR A 214 -1.63 5.46 -0.83
N ALA A 215 -1.04 5.58 0.36
CA ALA A 215 0.39 5.42 0.57
C ALA A 215 0.78 3.94 0.39
N TYR A 216 0.87 3.55 -0.88
CA TYR A 216 1.59 2.39 -1.41
C TYR A 216 3.09 2.43 -1.07
N SER A 217 3.55 3.46 -0.35
CA SER A 217 4.96 3.76 -0.14
C SER A 217 5.49 3.44 1.26
N ASP A 218 4.74 2.78 2.16
CA ASP A 218 5.46 2.16 3.28
C ASP A 218 6.32 1.08 2.66
N SER A 219 7.62 1.38 2.58
CA SER A 219 8.63 0.47 2.10
C SER A 219 8.42 -0.81 2.88
N ASN A 220 7.98 -1.85 2.20
CA ASN A 220 7.89 -3.17 2.77
C ASN A 220 9.24 -3.47 3.44
N LEU A 221 9.28 -3.53 4.77
CA LEU A 221 10.52 -3.68 5.53
C LEU A 221 10.98 -5.14 5.57
N THR A 222 10.12 -6.08 5.19
CA THR A 222 10.40 -7.51 5.18
C THR A 222 11.57 -7.87 4.24
N PRO A 223 11.61 -7.43 2.96
CA PRO A 223 12.79 -7.64 2.10
C PRO A 223 14.10 -7.05 2.68
N ILE A 224 14.02 -5.93 3.41
CA ILE A 224 15.18 -5.30 4.05
C ILE A 224 15.70 -6.19 5.19
N ALA A 225 14.80 -6.75 6.02
CA ALA A 225 15.16 -7.71 7.05
C ALA A 225 15.76 -9.01 6.48
N ILE A 226 15.16 -9.56 5.42
CA ILE A 226 15.66 -10.76 4.74
C ILE A 226 17.08 -10.53 4.23
N LEU A 227 17.32 -9.41 3.54
CA LEU A 227 18.64 -9.05 3.03
C LEU A 227 19.64 -8.85 4.17
N ALA A 228 19.25 -8.22 5.27
CA ALA A 228 20.10 -8.04 6.44
C ALA A 228 20.52 -9.38 7.05
N MET A 229 19.60 -10.33 7.19
CA MET A 229 19.89 -11.68 7.68
C MET A 229 20.88 -12.43 6.75
N ARG A 230 20.69 -12.32 5.44
CA ARG A 230 21.57 -12.91 4.42
C ARG A 230 22.96 -12.25 4.37
N ILE A 231 23.05 -10.97 4.71
CA ILE A 231 24.32 -10.22 4.82
C ILE A 231 25.04 -10.52 6.13
N LEU A 232 24.31 -10.83 7.20
CA LEU A 232 24.90 -11.11 8.51
C LEU A 232 25.83 -12.33 8.48
N LYS A 233 25.38 -13.45 7.89
CA LYS A 233 26.16 -14.70 7.85
C LYS A 233 25.65 -15.72 6.82
N THR A 234 26.42 -16.79 6.64
CA THR A 234 26.06 -17.96 5.82
C THR A 234 24.84 -18.69 6.38
N GLY A 235 24.14 -19.38 5.49
CA GLY A 235 23.00 -20.24 5.80
C GLY A 235 21.82 -19.89 4.90
N ASP A 236 21.08 -20.93 4.50
CA ASP A 236 19.95 -20.75 3.62
C ASP A 236 18.63 -20.78 4.40
N PHE A 237 17.74 -19.87 4.06
CA PHE A 237 16.32 -19.90 4.42
C PHE A 237 15.51 -19.29 3.28
N TRP A 238 14.23 -19.68 3.19
CA TRP A 238 13.33 -19.17 2.17
C TRP A 238 12.29 -18.24 2.79
N ALA A 239 12.05 -17.09 2.14
CA ALA A 239 11.20 -16.01 2.65
C ALA A 239 10.57 -15.17 1.50
N ASN A 240 10.06 -15.82 0.45
CA ASN A 240 9.63 -15.12 -0.77
C ASN A 240 8.13 -14.86 -0.87
N ARG A 241 7.35 -15.27 0.13
CA ARG A 241 5.91 -15.06 0.17
C ARG A 241 5.51 -14.31 1.41
N GLN A 242 4.68 -13.31 1.21
CA GLN A 242 4.14 -12.48 2.26
C GLN A 242 2.62 -12.61 2.25
N PHE A 243 2.08 -12.68 3.45
CA PHE A 243 0.65 -12.76 3.71
C PHE A 243 0.30 -11.50 4.45
N GLU A 244 -0.56 -10.70 3.84
CA GLU A 244 -0.90 -9.38 4.31
C GLU A 244 -2.34 -9.39 4.81
N LYS A 245 -2.57 -8.72 5.93
CA LYS A 245 -3.87 -8.66 6.61
C LYS A 245 -4.09 -7.25 7.11
N ILE A 246 -5.25 -6.70 6.77
CA ILE A 246 -5.73 -5.44 7.33
C ILE A 246 -6.56 -5.78 8.57
N LEU A 247 -6.18 -5.23 9.73
CA LEU A 247 -6.91 -5.45 10.99
C LEU A 247 -8.13 -4.52 11.14
N LEU A 248 -8.89 -4.37 10.06
CA LEU A 248 -10.21 -3.75 10.09
C LEU A 248 -11.26 -4.86 10.21
N PRO A 249 -12.29 -4.73 11.07
CA PRO A 249 -13.27 -5.79 11.31
C PRO A 249 -13.89 -6.36 10.02
N TRP A 250 -14.20 -5.49 9.04
CA TRP A 250 -14.78 -5.88 7.76
C TRP A 250 -13.78 -6.41 6.72
N MET A 251 -12.47 -6.31 6.99
CA MET A 251 -11.38 -6.80 6.11
C MET A 251 -10.52 -7.89 6.76
N MET A 252 -10.76 -8.30 8.02
CA MET A 252 -9.92 -9.31 8.68
C MET A 252 -9.86 -10.64 7.93
N LYS A 253 -10.89 -10.96 7.13
CA LYS A 253 -10.96 -12.18 6.30
C LYS A 253 -10.39 -11.98 4.89
N SER A 254 -10.02 -10.74 4.54
CA SER A 254 -9.35 -10.38 3.29
C SER A 254 -7.85 -10.40 3.51
N THR A 255 -7.26 -11.57 3.30
CA THR A 255 -5.82 -11.75 3.30
C THR A 255 -5.31 -11.79 1.87
N SER A 256 -4.38 -10.89 1.53
CA SER A 256 -3.70 -10.93 0.24
C SER A 256 -2.40 -11.73 0.34
N THR A 257 -2.03 -12.34 -0.77
CA THR A 257 -0.71 -12.97 -0.92
C THR A 257 0.10 -12.14 -1.91
N SER A 258 1.27 -11.68 -1.50
CA SER A 258 2.23 -11.01 -2.37
C SER A 258 3.54 -11.80 -2.37
N GLY A 259 4.32 -11.70 -3.45
CA GLY A 259 5.59 -12.42 -3.58
C GLY A 259 5.87 -12.91 -4.99
N ASN A 260 7.11 -13.36 -5.21
CA ASN A 260 7.53 -13.87 -6.51
C ASN A 260 6.98 -15.28 -6.72
N ALA A 261 5.91 -15.40 -7.52
CA ALA A 261 5.30 -16.68 -7.85
C ALA A 261 6.23 -17.59 -8.68
N TYR A 262 7.23 -17.00 -9.37
CA TYR A 262 8.14 -17.73 -10.26
C TYR A 262 9.27 -18.47 -9.52
N SER A 263 9.61 -18.09 -8.28
CA SER A 263 10.56 -18.83 -7.45
C SER A 263 9.84 -19.97 -6.69
N ALA A 264 9.08 -20.79 -7.42
CA ALA A 264 8.07 -21.70 -6.87
C ALA A 264 8.63 -22.88 -6.04
N HIS A 265 9.94 -22.99 -5.89
CA HIS A 265 10.52 -24.18 -5.27
C HIS A 265 11.42 -23.88 -4.10
N PRO A 266 10.89 -24.03 -2.87
CA PRO A 266 11.73 -24.16 -1.69
C PRO A 266 12.49 -25.50 -1.68
N LEU A 267 12.94 -26.06 -2.82
CA LEU A 267 13.39 -27.46 -2.94
C LEU A 267 14.79 -27.75 -2.38
N SER A 268 15.52 -26.75 -1.89
CA SER A 268 16.75 -27.07 -1.18
C SER A 268 16.41 -27.85 0.11
N ASN A 269 17.05 -29.01 0.28
CA ASN A 269 17.00 -29.76 1.52
C ASN A 269 18.03 -29.22 2.55
N SER A 270 18.83 -28.21 2.19
CA SER A 270 19.94 -27.70 3.00
C SER A 270 19.63 -26.45 3.81
N TYR A 271 18.36 -26.04 3.95
CA TYR A 271 18.05 -24.87 4.77
C TYR A 271 18.48 -25.08 6.22
N ASN A 272 19.42 -24.25 6.67
CA ASN A 272 20.12 -24.42 7.94
C ASN A 272 20.48 -23.08 8.62
N TYR A 273 19.73 -22.01 8.33
CA TYR A 273 19.97 -20.72 8.97
C TYR A 273 19.53 -20.75 10.44
N PHE A 274 20.49 -20.66 11.36
CA PHE A 274 20.24 -20.58 12.80
C PHE A 274 20.70 -19.22 13.34
N LEU A 275 19.84 -18.41 13.95
CA LEU A 275 20.21 -17.14 14.58
C LEU A 275 20.26 -17.29 16.10
N SER A 276 21.45 -17.14 16.68
CA SER A 276 21.64 -17.19 18.13
C SER A 276 21.31 -15.86 18.80
N LYS A 277 21.00 -15.91 20.10
CA LYS A 277 20.75 -14.72 20.92
C LYS A 277 21.87 -13.68 20.86
N ASP A 278 23.12 -14.11 20.81
CA ASP A 278 24.30 -13.22 20.82
C ASP A 278 24.44 -12.44 19.50
N GLU A 279 23.87 -12.94 18.41
CA GLU A 279 23.92 -12.32 17.08
C GLU A 279 22.79 -11.30 16.84
N ILE A 280 21.79 -11.21 17.72
CA ILE A 280 20.63 -10.31 17.55
C ILE A 280 21.07 -8.84 17.44
N HIS A 281 22.07 -8.44 18.21
CA HIS A 281 22.59 -7.08 18.18
C HIS A 281 23.26 -6.76 16.83
N ASP A 282 23.99 -7.72 16.27
CA ASP A 282 24.62 -7.54 14.96
C ASP A 282 23.60 -7.58 13.82
N LEU A 283 22.55 -8.41 13.94
CA LEU A 283 21.41 -8.37 13.02
C LEU A 283 20.77 -6.98 12.97
N ARG A 284 20.51 -6.35 14.13
CA ARG A 284 19.93 -4.99 14.19
C ARG A 284 20.84 -3.97 13.50
N LYS A 285 22.15 -4.03 13.75
CA LYS A 285 23.12 -3.16 13.08
C LYS A 285 23.14 -3.37 11.56
N THR A 286 23.16 -4.61 11.10
CA THR A 286 23.11 -4.92 9.67
C THR A 286 21.78 -4.49 9.06
N TYR A 287 20.67 -4.65 9.79
CA TYR A 287 19.36 -4.15 9.36
C TYR A 287 19.36 -2.63 9.18
N ASP A 288 19.87 -1.88 10.15
CA ASP A 288 19.95 -0.42 10.05
C ASP A 288 20.80 0.03 8.87
N LEU A 289 21.91 -0.67 8.59
CA LEU A 289 22.72 -0.44 7.41
C LEU A 289 21.92 -0.62 6.11
N VAL A 290 21.26 -1.77 5.96
CA VAL A 290 20.49 -2.08 4.76
C VAL A 290 19.30 -1.13 4.61
N LYS A 291 18.59 -0.82 5.70
CA LYS A 291 17.45 0.11 5.74
C LYS A 291 17.86 1.51 5.29
N ASN A 292 18.97 2.03 5.80
CA ASN A 292 19.44 3.37 5.41
C ASN A 292 20.00 3.39 3.99
N PHE A 293 20.67 2.33 3.54
CA PHE A 293 21.09 2.23 2.15
C PHE A 293 19.89 2.21 1.19
N HIS A 294 18.81 1.53 1.57
CA HIS A 294 17.58 1.46 0.77
C HIS A 294 17.00 2.84 0.46
N LYS A 295 17.18 3.83 1.36
CA LYS A 295 16.73 5.22 1.17
C LYS A 295 17.52 5.95 0.06
N ILE A 296 18.79 5.61 -0.13
CA ILE A 296 19.70 6.27 -1.09
C ILE A 296 19.99 5.44 -2.35
N ARG A 297 19.52 4.19 -2.41
CA ARG A 297 19.86 3.21 -3.47
C ARG A 297 19.52 3.65 -4.91
N TYR A 298 18.62 4.62 -5.06
CA TYR A 298 18.18 5.16 -6.35
C TYR A 298 19.10 6.27 -6.88
N GLU A 299 20.03 6.78 -6.07
CA GLU A 299 21.03 7.72 -6.56
C GLU A 299 21.95 7.02 -7.57
N THR A 300 22.18 7.67 -8.72
CA THR A 300 23.00 7.14 -9.82
C THR A 300 24.38 6.64 -9.38
N ARG A 301 24.97 7.28 -8.35
CA ARG A 301 26.29 6.92 -7.83
C ARG A 301 26.35 5.55 -7.12
N TYR A 302 25.21 5.01 -6.69
CA TYR A 302 25.10 3.73 -5.98
C TYR A 302 24.48 2.62 -6.82
N LYS A 303 24.19 2.86 -8.09
CA LYS A 303 23.54 1.88 -9.00
C LYS A 303 24.21 0.50 -9.01
N TYR A 304 25.54 0.44 -8.85
CA TYR A 304 26.30 -0.80 -8.84
C TYR A 304 26.08 -1.62 -7.57
N VAL A 305 25.96 -0.97 -6.41
CA VAL A 305 25.61 -1.63 -5.14
C VAL A 305 24.18 -2.15 -5.21
N SER A 306 23.25 -1.34 -5.75
CA SER A 306 21.87 -1.77 -5.99
C SER A 306 21.79 -2.98 -6.93
N LYS A 307 22.62 -3.02 -7.99
CA LYS A 307 22.69 -4.15 -8.91
C LYS A 307 23.31 -5.40 -8.27
N ALA A 308 24.34 -5.22 -7.44
CA ALA A 308 24.95 -6.28 -6.65
C ALA A 308 23.93 -6.93 -5.69
N ILE A 309 23.11 -6.13 -5.00
CA ILE A 309 22.00 -6.63 -4.18
C ILE A 309 21.01 -7.45 -5.01
N GLU A 310 20.63 -6.96 -6.20
CA GLU A 310 19.71 -7.70 -7.08
C GLU A 310 20.27 -9.07 -7.48
N TRP A 311 21.57 -9.16 -7.80
CA TRP A 311 22.24 -10.43 -8.08
C TRP A 311 22.28 -11.34 -6.85
N PHE A 312 22.56 -10.78 -5.68
CA PHE A 312 22.55 -11.51 -4.41
C PHE A 312 21.16 -12.09 -4.10
N ASP A 313 20.10 -11.31 -4.29
CA ASP A 313 18.73 -11.77 -4.08
C ASP A 313 18.33 -12.87 -5.08
N ARG A 314 18.79 -12.78 -6.34
CA ARG A 314 18.56 -13.83 -7.35
C ARG A 314 19.28 -15.13 -6.99
N TYR A 315 20.51 -15.06 -6.44
CA TYR A 315 21.25 -16.23 -5.97
C TYR A 315 20.44 -17.09 -5.00
N PHE A 316 19.73 -16.49 -4.03
CA PHE A 316 18.90 -17.26 -3.08
C PHE A 316 17.60 -17.83 -3.67
N ASN A 317 17.24 -17.40 -4.88
CA ASN A 317 15.99 -17.79 -5.54
C ASN A 317 16.23 -18.79 -6.70
N GLU A 318 17.48 -19.06 -7.02
CA GLU A 318 17.91 -19.93 -8.10
C GLU A 318 18.24 -21.33 -7.58
N ILE A 319 17.86 -22.35 -8.34
CA ILE A 319 18.03 -23.76 -7.98
C ILE A 319 19.31 -24.31 -8.61
N ASN A 320 19.58 -23.90 -9.84
CA ASN A 320 20.76 -24.37 -10.55
C ASN A 320 22.04 -23.78 -9.91
N ILE A 321 22.94 -24.66 -9.46
CA ILE A 321 24.17 -24.28 -8.76
C ILE A 321 25.10 -23.41 -9.63
N GLU A 322 25.17 -23.67 -10.93
CA GLU A 322 25.98 -22.90 -11.88
C GLU A 322 25.43 -21.48 -12.03
N HIS A 323 24.12 -21.32 -12.13
CA HIS A 323 23.48 -20.01 -12.19
C HIS A 323 23.66 -19.23 -10.88
N ARG A 324 23.50 -19.91 -9.72
CA ARG A 324 23.79 -19.34 -8.41
C ARG A 324 25.23 -18.80 -8.37
N PHE A 325 26.18 -19.61 -8.82
CA PHE A 325 27.58 -19.26 -8.90
C PHE A 325 27.82 -18.04 -9.82
N ILE A 326 27.22 -18.02 -11.01
CA ILE A 326 27.29 -16.89 -11.95
C ILE A 326 26.77 -15.60 -11.31
N PHE A 327 25.64 -15.63 -10.59
CA PHE A 327 25.11 -14.43 -9.95
C PHE A 327 26.07 -13.85 -8.90
N LEU A 328 26.75 -14.69 -8.12
CA LEU A 328 27.77 -14.26 -7.17
C LEU A 328 28.99 -13.64 -7.88
N MET A 329 29.40 -14.19 -9.03
CA MET A 329 30.48 -13.61 -9.82
C MET A 329 30.11 -12.25 -10.42
N LEU A 330 28.91 -12.14 -10.98
CA LEU A 330 28.38 -10.87 -11.50
C LEU A 330 28.27 -9.80 -10.40
N LEU A 331 27.94 -10.20 -9.17
CA LEU A 331 27.92 -9.32 -8.00
C LEU A 331 29.33 -8.76 -7.73
N MET A 332 30.33 -9.63 -7.63
CA MET A 332 31.71 -9.23 -7.32
C MET A 332 32.30 -8.34 -8.43
N GLU A 333 32.03 -8.65 -9.70
CA GLU A 333 32.42 -7.80 -10.84
C GLU A 333 31.72 -6.44 -10.81
N ALA A 334 30.41 -6.42 -10.53
CA ALA A 334 29.65 -5.18 -10.43
C ALA A 334 30.25 -4.24 -9.37
N LEU A 335 30.77 -4.78 -8.27
CA LEU A 335 31.41 -3.98 -7.22
C LEU A 335 32.86 -3.60 -7.54
N CYS A 336 33.68 -4.56 -7.99
CA CYS A 336 35.14 -4.43 -7.98
C CYS A 336 35.82 -4.27 -9.36
N SER A 337 35.10 -4.42 -10.47
CA SER A 337 35.69 -4.40 -11.83
C SER A 337 35.59 -3.03 -12.54
N GLU A 338 36.43 -2.76 -13.53
CA GLU A 338 36.27 -1.69 -14.52
C GLU A 338 35.95 -2.26 -15.91
N ASN A 339 35.63 -1.41 -16.89
CA ASN A 339 35.19 -1.85 -18.23
C ASN A 339 36.23 -2.71 -18.99
N TYR A 340 37.49 -2.73 -18.54
CA TYR A 340 38.61 -3.45 -19.16
C TYR A 340 39.59 -4.00 -18.11
N GLU A 341 39.04 -4.60 -17.04
CA GLU A 341 39.82 -5.05 -15.89
C GLU A 341 40.58 -6.36 -16.15
N THR A 342 41.79 -6.48 -15.60
CA THR A 342 42.51 -7.76 -15.54
C THR A 342 42.05 -8.55 -14.33
N LEU A 343 41.94 -9.88 -14.45
CA LEU A 343 41.64 -10.78 -13.33
C LEU A 343 42.51 -10.47 -12.10
N TYR A 344 43.80 -10.21 -12.34
CA TYR A 344 44.77 -9.81 -11.32
C TYR A 344 44.31 -8.61 -10.46
N LYS A 345 43.77 -7.55 -11.06
CA LYS A 345 43.31 -6.40 -10.27
C LYS A 345 42.02 -6.73 -9.51
N LEU A 346 41.14 -7.54 -10.09
CA LEU A 346 39.89 -7.93 -9.46
C LEU A 346 40.15 -8.75 -8.18
N GLU A 347 40.96 -9.80 -8.25
CA GLU A 347 41.29 -10.66 -7.10
C GLU A 347 41.97 -9.88 -5.96
N HIS A 348 42.89 -8.96 -6.30
CA HIS A 348 43.59 -8.13 -5.34
C HIS A 348 42.72 -7.04 -4.69
N ARG A 349 41.78 -6.45 -5.45
CA ARG A 349 40.80 -5.51 -4.88
C ARG A 349 39.87 -6.22 -3.90
N ILE A 350 39.38 -7.40 -4.27
CA ILE A 350 38.51 -8.20 -3.41
C ILE A 350 39.27 -8.54 -2.11
N SER A 351 40.47 -9.10 -2.21
CA SER A 351 41.24 -9.48 -1.02
C SER A 351 41.53 -8.31 -0.10
N LEU A 352 41.87 -7.12 -0.62
CA LEU A 352 42.08 -5.93 0.21
C LEU A 352 40.83 -5.46 0.95
N ILE A 353 39.65 -5.55 0.34
CA ILE A 353 38.40 -5.05 0.92
C ILE A 353 37.92 -5.96 2.07
N ILE A 354 38.03 -7.29 1.89
CA ILE A 354 37.44 -8.27 2.81
C ILE A 354 38.46 -9.03 3.67
N GLY A 355 39.74 -9.04 3.30
CA GLY A 355 40.80 -9.76 4.01
C GLY A 355 41.23 -9.04 5.29
N LYS A 356 41.38 -9.80 6.37
CA LYS A 356 41.71 -9.26 7.70
C LYS A 356 43.20 -8.92 7.84
N ASP A 357 44.05 -9.76 7.27
CA ASP A 357 45.50 -9.70 7.34
C ASP A 357 46.12 -10.20 6.02
N ASP A 358 47.44 -10.17 5.91
CA ASP A 358 48.14 -10.52 4.66
C ASP A 358 48.02 -12.00 4.29
N ASP A 359 47.98 -12.91 5.26
CA ASP A 359 47.80 -14.35 4.99
C ASP A 359 46.38 -14.63 4.48
N ASP A 360 45.37 -14.04 5.10
CA ASP A 360 43.97 -14.10 4.65
C ASP A 360 43.83 -13.50 3.24
N ARG A 361 44.48 -12.36 2.97
CA ARG A 361 44.48 -11.72 1.64
C ARG A 361 45.08 -12.64 0.56
N LEU A 362 46.22 -13.26 0.84
CA LEU A 362 46.86 -14.21 -0.09
C LEU A 362 45.97 -15.43 -0.35
N SER A 363 45.31 -15.95 0.70
CA SER A 363 44.34 -17.04 0.56
C SER A 363 43.15 -16.63 -0.31
N ILE A 364 42.60 -15.41 -0.10
CA ILE A 364 41.49 -14.90 -0.88
C ILE A 364 41.85 -14.75 -2.36
N VAL A 365 43.04 -14.22 -2.66
CA VAL A 365 43.54 -14.12 -4.04
C VAL A 365 43.62 -15.50 -4.68
N SER A 366 44.27 -16.47 -4.02
CA SER A 366 44.42 -17.83 -4.56
C SER A 366 43.07 -18.51 -4.80
N ASN A 367 42.14 -18.39 -3.85
CA ASN A 367 40.81 -18.99 -3.95
C ASN A 367 40.01 -18.31 -5.06
N PHE A 368 39.98 -16.98 -5.11
CA PHE A 368 39.22 -16.25 -6.12
C PHE A 368 39.74 -16.52 -7.54
N HIS A 369 41.06 -16.63 -7.71
CA HIS A 369 41.66 -17.01 -8.98
C HIS A 369 41.07 -18.32 -9.51
N HIS A 370 40.99 -19.34 -8.65
CA HIS A 370 40.37 -20.62 -8.99
C HIS A 370 38.89 -20.46 -9.35
N LEU A 371 38.12 -19.72 -8.52
CA LEU A 371 36.68 -19.53 -8.74
C LEU A 371 36.36 -18.81 -10.06
N TYR A 372 37.22 -17.90 -10.52
CA TYR A 372 36.92 -17.02 -11.65
C TYR A 372 37.18 -17.66 -13.03
N ASP A 373 37.89 -18.79 -13.09
CA ASP A 373 38.13 -19.51 -14.35
C ASP A 373 36.88 -20.22 -14.88
N ASP A 374 35.94 -20.58 -13.99
CA ASP A 374 34.80 -21.43 -14.29
C ASP A 374 33.57 -20.73 -14.89
N PRO A 375 33.16 -19.50 -14.50
CA PRO A 375 31.99 -18.84 -15.05
C PRO A 375 32.07 -18.62 -16.56
N ARG A 376 33.27 -18.32 -17.08
CA ARG A 376 33.48 -18.16 -18.53
C ARG A 376 33.21 -19.46 -19.26
N LYS A 377 33.66 -20.58 -18.72
CA LYS A 377 33.45 -21.91 -19.30
C LYS A 377 31.95 -22.25 -19.31
N ILE A 378 31.25 -22.02 -18.20
CA ILE A 378 29.80 -22.26 -18.08
C ILE A 378 29.01 -21.42 -19.11
N ILE A 379 29.29 -20.12 -19.21
CA ILE A 379 28.59 -19.21 -20.15
C ILE A 379 28.81 -19.65 -21.62
N HIS A 380 29.94 -20.28 -21.92
CA HIS A 380 30.23 -20.82 -23.25
C HIS A 380 29.74 -22.26 -23.46
N GLY A 381 28.99 -22.82 -22.50
CA GLY A 381 28.37 -24.14 -22.59
C GLY A 381 29.34 -25.30 -22.37
N HIS A 382 30.48 -25.06 -21.74
CA HIS A 382 31.35 -26.14 -21.26
C HIS A 382 30.74 -26.79 -20.02
N ASP A 383 30.92 -28.11 -19.90
CA ASP A 383 30.51 -28.90 -18.74
C ASP A 383 31.51 -28.63 -17.60
N VAL A 384 31.12 -27.80 -16.63
CA VAL A 384 31.93 -27.45 -15.46
C VAL A 384 31.15 -27.82 -14.22
N GLU A 385 31.69 -28.77 -13.46
CA GLU A 385 31.11 -29.17 -12.20
C GLU A 385 31.48 -28.15 -11.11
N ILE A 386 30.51 -27.34 -10.68
CA ILE A 386 30.68 -26.43 -9.54
C ILE A 386 30.44 -27.22 -8.25
N GLU A 387 31.46 -27.29 -7.39
CA GLU A 387 31.31 -27.91 -6.07
C GLU A 387 30.58 -26.98 -5.09
N GLU A 388 29.82 -27.55 -4.15
CA GLU A 388 29.13 -26.77 -3.09
C GLU A 388 30.14 -25.92 -2.27
N LYS A 389 31.36 -26.42 -2.08
CA LYS A 389 32.43 -25.70 -1.39
C LYS A 389 32.80 -24.40 -2.12
N ASP A 390 32.90 -24.44 -3.44
CA ASP A 390 33.22 -23.26 -4.25
C ASP A 390 32.10 -22.22 -4.18
N LEU A 391 30.85 -22.68 -4.21
CA LEU A 391 29.68 -21.83 -4.01
C LEU A 391 29.69 -21.15 -2.64
N MET A 392 30.00 -21.89 -1.57
CA MET A 392 30.08 -21.35 -0.21
C MET A 392 31.18 -20.28 -0.07
N ILE A 393 32.34 -20.48 -0.71
CA ILE A 393 33.43 -19.49 -0.70
C ILE A 393 32.99 -18.23 -1.47
N ALA A 394 32.42 -18.40 -2.66
CA ALA A 394 31.93 -17.29 -3.48
C ALA A 394 30.82 -16.48 -2.76
N GLU A 395 29.92 -17.17 -2.05
CA GLU A 395 28.86 -16.55 -1.26
C GLU A 395 29.45 -15.72 -0.11
N ASP A 396 30.40 -16.28 0.64
CA ASP A 396 31.06 -15.57 1.75
C ASP A 396 31.78 -14.30 1.28
N TYR A 397 32.52 -14.38 0.16
CA TYR A 397 33.18 -13.20 -0.42
C TYR A 397 32.17 -12.14 -0.86
N SER A 398 31.12 -12.57 -1.58
CA SER A 398 30.05 -11.68 -2.05
C SER A 398 29.36 -10.97 -0.89
N ARG A 399 29.06 -11.69 0.20
CA ARG A 399 28.42 -11.15 1.40
C ARG A 399 29.29 -10.09 2.07
N LYS A 400 30.57 -10.41 2.33
CA LYS A 400 31.52 -9.49 2.95
C LYS A 400 31.74 -8.24 2.10
N LEU A 401 31.86 -8.40 0.79
CA LEU A 401 31.98 -7.28 -0.15
C LEU A 401 30.74 -6.41 -0.10
N LEU A 402 29.54 -7.00 -0.21
CA LEU A 402 28.30 -6.25 -0.21
C LEU A 402 28.13 -5.44 1.08
N HIS A 403 28.46 -6.03 2.23
CA HIS A 403 28.46 -5.34 3.52
C HIS A 403 29.39 -4.13 3.53
N LYS A 404 30.63 -4.28 3.02
CA LYS A 404 31.61 -3.19 2.93
C LYS A 404 31.15 -2.07 2.00
N TYR A 405 30.57 -2.41 0.84
CA TYR A 405 30.09 -1.43 -0.12
C TYR A 405 28.87 -0.65 0.38
N ILE A 406 27.96 -1.30 1.14
CA ILE A 406 26.85 -0.63 1.81
C ILE A 406 27.37 0.40 2.82
N ILE A 407 28.34 0.01 3.66
CA ILE A 407 28.95 0.93 4.64
C ILE A 407 29.61 2.12 3.91
N SER A 408 30.41 1.86 2.89
CA SER A 408 31.07 2.96 2.15
C SER A 408 30.08 3.87 1.45
N ALA A 409 28.97 3.32 0.92
CA ALA A 409 27.92 4.12 0.30
C ALA A 409 27.29 5.07 1.31
N LEU A 410 26.98 4.59 2.52
CA LEU A 410 26.46 5.41 3.61
C LEU A 410 27.46 6.44 4.12
N ASN A 411 28.78 6.14 4.05
CA ASN A 411 29.85 7.11 4.28
C ASN A 411 30.03 8.10 3.11
N GLY A 412 29.16 8.07 2.10
CA GLY A 412 29.13 9.02 0.99
C GLY A 412 30.06 8.70 -0.17
N TYR A 413 30.67 7.51 -0.21
CA TYR A 413 31.59 7.10 -1.28
C TYR A 413 30.87 6.27 -2.35
N GLY A 414 31.00 6.69 -3.61
CA GLY A 414 30.58 5.90 -4.77
C GLY A 414 31.61 4.83 -5.15
N ARG A 415 31.19 3.88 -6.00
CA ARG A 415 32.05 2.78 -6.48
C ARG A 415 33.41 3.25 -7.00
N GLN A 416 33.43 4.25 -7.88
CA GLN A 416 34.65 4.73 -8.52
C GLN A 416 35.65 5.35 -7.54
N GLU A 417 35.15 5.96 -6.46
CA GLU A 417 36.01 6.50 -5.40
C GLU A 417 36.62 5.36 -4.60
N ILE A 418 35.81 4.36 -4.24
CA ILE A 418 36.27 3.15 -3.54
C ILE A 418 37.39 2.45 -4.33
N LEU A 419 37.20 2.22 -5.64
CA LEU A 419 38.22 1.57 -6.47
C LEU A 419 39.55 2.33 -6.47
N LYS A 420 39.50 3.67 -6.54
CA LYS A 420 40.71 4.52 -6.46
C LYS A 420 41.42 4.37 -5.11
N TYR A 421 40.68 4.33 -4.01
CA TYR A 421 41.26 4.13 -2.67
C TYR A 421 41.88 2.74 -2.53
N VAL A 422 41.18 1.70 -3.00
CA VAL A 422 41.67 0.31 -2.96
C VAL A 422 42.93 0.16 -3.80
N ASP A 423 42.96 0.72 -5.00
CA ASP A 423 44.14 0.68 -5.88
C ASP A 423 45.35 1.38 -5.26
N ALA A 424 45.13 2.52 -4.61
CA ALA A 424 46.19 3.22 -3.88
C ALA A 424 46.66 2.42 -2.65
N ALA A 425 45.76 1.69 -1.99
CA ALA A 425 46.03 0.86 -0.83
C ALA A 425 46.82 -0.42 -1.17
N LEU A 426 46.80 -0.90 -2.42
CA LEU A 426 47.64 -2.02 -2.88
C LEU A 426 49.13 -1.77 -2.62
N VAL A 427 49.56 -0.52 -2.77
CA VAL A 427 50.99 -0.14 -2.72
C VAL A 427 51.36 0.75 -1.52
N SER A 428 50.41 1.08 -0.64
CA SER A 428 50.66 2.01 0.47
C SER A 428 49.89 1.66 1.75
N GLU A 429 50.63 1.40 2.84
CA GLU A 429 50.05 1.10 4.16
C GLU A 429 49.20 2.25 4.71
N ASN A 430 49.68 3.50 4.58
CA ASN A 430 48.91 4.68 4.98
C ASN A 430 47.56 4.77 4.24
N LYS A 431 47.50 4.32 2.98
CA LYS A 431 46.26 4.27 2.21
C LYS A 431 45.36 3.11 2.61
N ARG A 432 45.92 2.00 3.11
CA ARG A 432 45.13 0.92 3.74
C ARG A 432 44.43 1.44 5.00
N ASP A 433 45.10 2.21 5.85
CA ASP A 433 44.48 2.82 7.03
C ASP A 433 43.34 3.78 6.68
N GLU A 434 43.52 4.62 5.65
CA GLU A 434 42.46 5.48 5.12
C GLU A 434 41.27 4.64 4.62
N MET A 435 41.53 3.57 3.85
CA MET A 435 40.52 2.65 3.35
C MET A 435 39.74 1.96 4.49
N CYS A 436 40.42 1.55 5.57
CA CYS A 436 39.77 0.97 6.74
C CYS A 436 38.77 1.93 7.40
N LYS A 437 39.03 3.25 7.37
CA LYS A 437 38.09 4.27 7.88
C LYS A 437 36.84 4.38 7.00
N ILE A 438 36.99 4.29 5.67
CA ILE A 438 35.88 4.30 4.71
C ILE A 438 34.89 3.14 4.98
N PHE A 439 35.41 2.00 5.43
CA PHE A 439 34.62 0.81 5.74
C PHE A 439 34.23 0.68 7.23
N SER A 440 34.39 1.75 8.03
CA SER A 440 34.06 1.76 9.44
C SER A 440 32.60 2.15 9.70
N PHE A 441 31.90 1.34 10.52
CA PHE A 441 30.50 1.58 10.91
C PHE A 441 30.33 2.76 11.88
N ASN A 442 31.37 3.06 12.69
CA ASN A 442 31.25 4.00 13.81
C ASN A 442 30.90 5.43 13.39
N VAL A 443 31.24 5.82 12.16
CA VAL A 443 30.95 7.14 11.61
C VAL A 443 29.43 7.32 11.39
N ILE A 444 28.75 6.29 10.91
CA ILE A 444 27.33 6.32 10.50
C ILE A 444 26.41 6.13 11.70
N ASN A 445 26.79 5.28 12.66
CA ASN A 445 25.92 4.89 13.77
C ASN A 445 25.42 6.07 14.61
N LYS A 446 26.24 7.14 14.72
CA LYS A 446 25.85 8.37 15.43
C LYS A 446 24.70 9.09 14.74
N GLU A 447 24.73 9.21 13.41
CA GLU A 447 23.70 9.92 12.63
C GLU A 447 22.38 9.14 12.54
N ILE A 448 22.44 7.80 12.54
CA ILE A 448 21.24 6.94 12.50
C ILE A 448 20.47 7.01 13.82
N THR A 449 21.17 6.97 14.95
CA THR A 449 20.56 6.87 16.29
C THR A 449 19.72 8.11 16.64
N ASP A 450 20.08 9.28 16.11
CA ASP A 450 19.40 10.55 16.42
C ASP A 450 18.05 10.71 15.68
N GLN A 451 17.81 9.96 14.60
CA GLN A 451 16.58 10.10 13.77
C GLN A 451 15.34 9.38 14.34
N ALA A 452 15.48 8.50 15.33
CA ALA A 452 14.45 7.53 15.72
C ALA A 452 13.43 8.00 16.77
N LYS A 453 13.32 9.31 17.07
CA LYS A 453 12.46 9.79 18.17
C LYS A 453 11.58 10.98 17.77
N CYS A 454 10.44 10.74 17.11
CA CYS A 454 9.31 11.68 17.20
C CYS A 454 8.00 11.11 16.65
N GLU A 455 7.07 10.72 17.52
CA GLU A 455 5.68 10.37 17.13
C GLU A 455 4.95 11.56 16.47
N SER A 456 5.28 12.80 16.84
CA SER A 456 4.66 14.00 16.27
C SER A 456 4.98 14.20 14.78
N LEU A 457 6.09 13.63 14.28
CA LEU A 457 6.43 13.70 12.85
C LEU A 457 5.46 12.89 11.98
N HIS A 458 4.88 11.80 12.50
CA HIS A 458 3.94 10.98 11.75
C HIS A 458 2.63 11.74 11.52
N ILE A 459 2.09 12.39 12.54
CA ILE A 459 0.85 13.18 12.42
C ILE A 459 1.05 14.35 11.45
N GLN A 460 2.19 15.05 11.54
CA GLN A 460 2.54 16.13 10.60
C GLN A 460 2.70 15.63 9.16
N PHE A 461 3.29 14.45 8.98
CA PHE A 461 3.42 13.80 7.67
C PHE A 461 2.04 13.47 7.09
N PHE A 462 1.13 12.87 7.85
CA PHE A 462 -0.21 12.53 7.38
C PHE A 462 -1.02 13.77 7.00
N LEU A 463 -0.93 14.83 7.80
CA LEU A 463 -1.58 16.10 7.47
C LEU A 463 -1.02 16.71 6.18
N LYS A 464 0.30 16.61 5.96
CA LYS A 464 0.93 17.08 4.73
C LYS A 464 0.42 16.31 3.50
N GLU A 465 0.26 14.99 3.59
CA GLU A 465 -0.30 14.18 2.50
C GLU A 465 -1.77 14.56 2.22
N ASP A 466 -2.60 14.75 3.25
CA ASP A 466 -3.98 15.25 3.11
C ASP A 466 -4.03 16.62 2.43
N LEU A 467 -3.12 17.53 2.78
CA LEU A 467 -2.99 18.85 2.16
C LEU A 467 -2.51 18.76 0.70
N LEU A 468 -1.62 17.83 0.37
CA LEU A 468 -1.18 17.59 -1.01
C LEU A 468 -2.34 17.08 -1.87
N SER A 469 -3.11 16.11 -1.37
CA SER A 469 -4.33 15.62 -2.02
C SER A 469 -5.33 16.76 -2.21
N THR A 470 -5.61 17.52 -1.14
CA THR A 470 -6.51 18.68 -1.17
C THR A 470 -6.06 19.73 -2.20
N LYS A 471 -4.77 20.04 -2.26
CA LYS A 471 -4.22 20.98 -3.23
C LYS A 471 -4.42 20.47 -4.66
N ASN A 472 -4.16 19.17 -4.91
CA ASN A 472 -4.40 18.57 -6.23
C ASN A 472 -5.88 18.62 -6.60
N GLU A 473 -6.80 18.36 -5.67
CA GLU A 473 -8.24 18.50 -5.90
C GLU A 473 -8.65 19.95 -6.20
N LEU A 474 -8.09 20.93 -5.48
CA LEU A 474 -8.29 22.35 -5.77
C LEU A 474 -7.76 22.72 -7.16
N ASP A 475 -6.58 22.22 -7.54
CA ASP A 475 -5.98 22.45 -8.85
C ASP A 475 -6.81 21.81 -9.98
N ASN A 476 -7.28 20.59 -9.77
CA ASN A 476 -8.04 19.78 -10.72
C ASN A 476 -9.55 19.99 -10.69
N LEU A 477 -10.10 20.72 -9.72
CA LEU A 477 -11.54 20.86 -9.53
C LEU A 477 -12.31 19.55 -9.64
N GLU A 478 -11.78 18.51 -8.99
CA GLU A 478 -12.47 17.23 -8.89
C GLU A 478 -13.75 17.46 -8.07
N ILE A 479 -14.90 17.42 -8.77
CA ILE A 479 -16.20 17.79 -8.23
C ILE A 479 -16.60 16.71 -7.20
N TYR A 480 -16.59 17.10 -5.92
CA TYR A 480 -17.01 16.32 -4.75
C TYR A 480 -16.17 15.10 -4.40
N ASN A 481 -15.06 15.33 -3.69
CA ASN A 481 -14.51 14.32 -2.80
C ASN A 481 -15.23 14.39 -1.43
N PRO A 482 -15.96 13.36 -0.97
CA PRO A 482 -16.58 13.36 0.36
C PRO A 482 -15.54 13.30 1.50
N ASN A 483 -14.27 13.00 1.21
CA ASN A 483 -13.21 12.75 2.21
C ASN A 483 -12.44 14.00 2.63
N VAL A 484 -12.98 15.17 2.33
CA VAL A 484 -12.26 16.43 2.51
C VAL A 484 -11.97 16.73 3.97
N GLY A 485 -10.69 16.97 4.27
CA GLY A 485 -10.19 17.32 5.59
C GLY A 485 -10.37 16.21 6.62
N PHE A 486 -10.40 14.96 6.16
CA PHE A 486 -10.56 13.80 7.01
C PHE A 486 -9.49 13.73 8.12
N VAL A 487 -8.21 13.91 7.75
CA VAL A 487 -7.10 13.92 8.72
C VAL A 487 -7.29 15.04 9.74
N TYR A 488 -7.67 16.24 9.31
CA TYR A 488 -7.95 17.36 10.20
C TYR A 488 -9.12 17.09 11.17
N LYS A 489 -10.24 16.54 10.66
CA LYS A 489 -11.39 16.16 11.49
C LYS A 489 -11.00 15.12 12.54
N LEU A 490 -10.13 14.19 12.20
CA LEU A 490 -9.64 13.16 13.12
C LEU A 490 -8.66 13.70 14.16
N ILE A 491 -7.79 14.64 13.79
CA ILE A 491 -6.91 15.34 14.75
C ILE A 491 -7.77 15.99 15.83
N LEU A 492 -8.81 16.73 15.43
CA LEU A 492 -9.78 17.33 16.37
C LEU A 492 -10.54 16.27 17.18
N PHE A 493 -10.97 15.18 16.55
CA PHE A 493 -11.75 14.15 17.24
C PHE A 493 -10.94 13.43 18.33
N ASN A 494 -9.63 13.24 18.11
CA ASN A 494 -8.72 12.52 19.00
C ASN A 494 -7.90 13.47 19.90
N ASP A 495 -8.23 14.77 19.95
CA ASP A 495 -7.57 15.76 20.79
C ASP A 495 -6.03 15.85 20.53
N LEU A 496 -5.63 15.71 19.26
CA LEU A 496 -4.23 15.64 18.78
C LEU A 496 -3.65 16.98 18.34
N GLU A 497 -4.35 18.10 18.55
CA GLU A 497 -3.88 19.44 18.21
C GLU A 497 -2.57 19.82 18.90
N ASN A 498 -2.32 19.27 20.09
CA ASN A 498 -1.11 19.51 20.88
C ASN A 498 0.16 18.92 20.24
N CYS A 499 0.04 18.14 19.16
CA CYS A 499 1.17 17.66 18.37
C CYS A 499 1.77 18.72 17.43
N PHE A 500 1.17 19.91 17.39
CA PHE A 500 1.59 21.03 16.56
C PHE A 500 1.95 22.23 17.43
N ASP A 501 2.90 23.05 16.96
CA ASP A 501 3.08 24.38 17.52
C ASP A 501 1.79 25.22 17.33
N ASN A 502 1.51 26.10 18.30
CA ASN A 502 0.27 26.89 18.34
C ASN A 502 0.06 27.72 17.06
N ASP A 503 1.13 28.31 16.51
CA ASP A 503 1.02 29.13 15.30
C ASP A 503 0.74 28.25 14.07
N LEU A 504 1.40 27.09 13.98
CA LEU A 504 1.15 26.14 12.91
C LEU A 504 -0.29 25.63 12.97
N TRP A 505 -0.78 25.25 14.16
CA TRP A 505 -2.16 24.80 14.35
C TRP A 505 -3.19 25.87 13.99
N ALA A 506 -2.95 27.13 14.36
CA ALA A 506 -3.82 28.24 13.99
C ALA A 506 -3.92 28.41 12.46
N ASN A 507 -2.80 28.30 11.73
CA ASN A 507 -2.81 28.33 10.26
C ASN A 507 -3.56 27.13 9.66
N ILE A 508 -3.43 25.94 10.25
CA ILE A 508 -4.17 24.73 9.83
C ILE A 508 -5.67 24.95 9.99
N VAL A 509 -6.11 25.42 11.17
CA VAL A 509 -7.52 25.71 11.46
C VAL A 509 -8.08 26.78 10.53
N GLU A 510 -7.33 27.85 10.27
CA GLU A 510 -7.73 28.91 9.32
C GLU A 510 -7.94 28.35 7.91
N PHE A 511 -7.00 27.53 7.44
CA PHE A 511 -7.11 26.88 6.14
C PHE A 511 -8.36 26.02 6.04
N TYR A 512 -8.60 25.08 6.96
CA TYR A 512 -9.77 24.20 6.87
C TYR A 512 -11.10 24.95 7.03
N LYS A 513 -11.15 26.03 7.83
CA LYS A 513 -12.32 26.91 7.87
C LYS A 513 -12.60 27.54 6.51
N SER A 514 -11.57 28.10 5.88
CA SER A 514 -11.66 28.68 4.53
C SER A 514 -12.05 27.63 3.48
N TYR A 515 -11.48 26.44 3.60
CA TYR A 515 -11.68 25.35 2.66
C TYR A 515 -13.09 24.77 2.74
N PHE A 516 -13.66 24.59 3.95
CA PHE A 516 -15.05 24.16 4.07
C PHE A 516 -16.02 25.20 3.50
N LYS A 517 -15.76 26.50 3.69
CA LYS A 517 -16.53 27.56 3.01
C LYS A 517 -16.41 27.44 1.49
N TYR A 518 -15.20 27.16 0.98
CA TYR A 518 -14.98 26.90 -0.44
C TYR A 518 -15.84 25.73 -0.97
N LEU A 519 -15.95 24.62 -0.23
CA LEU A 519 -16.77 23.48 -0.66
C LEU A 519 -18.27 23.81 -0.74
N GLU A 520 -18.78 24.60 0.21
CA GLU A 520 -20.16 25.09 0.14
C GLU A 520 -20.40 25.96 -1.10
N LEU A 521 -19.43 26.83 -1.41
CA LEU A 521 -19.46 27.65 -2.63
C LEU A 521 -19.39 26.76 -3.87
N LEU A 522 -18.48 25.80 -3.92
CA LEU A 522 -18.35 24.84 -5.03
C LEU A 522 -19.68 24.12 -5.29
N LYS A 523 -20.34 23.62 -4.24
CA LYS A 523 -21.66 23.00 -4.34
C LYS A 523 -22.69 23.93 -4.98
N LYS A 524 -22.87 25.12 -4.39
CA LYS A 524 -23.85 26.11 -4.86
C LYS A 524 -23.56 26.56 -6.29
N SER A 525 -22.29 26.77 -6.62
CA SER A 525 -21.83 27.14 -7.97
C SER A 525 -22.08 26.01 -8.98
N ALA A 526 -21.80 24.76 -8.62
CA ALA A 526 -22.08 23.61 -9.48
C ALA A 526 -23.58 23.44 -9.72
N ASP A 527 -24.41 23.54 -8.68
CA ASP A 527 -25.87 23.48 -8.80
C ASP A 527 -26.41 24.63 -9.67
N LEU A 528 -25.88 25.83 -9.52
CA LEU A 528 -26.22 26.98 -10.36
C LEU A 528 -25.86 26.73 -11.83
N VAL A 529 -24.65 26.26 -12.11
CA VAL A 529 -24.22 25.94 -13.48
C VAL A 529 -25.10 24.86 -14.09
N LYS A 530 -25.45 23.79 -13.34
CA LYS A 530 -26.40 22.77 -13.78
C LYS A 530 -27.75 23.36 -14.15
N ASN A 531 -28.27 24.25 -13.31
CA ASN A 531 -29.55 24.92 -13.56
C ASN A 531 -29.50 25.82 -14.79
N LEU A 532 -28.42 26.60 -14.98
CA LEU A 532 -28.23 27.44 -16.16
C LEU A 532 -28.10 26.61 -17.45
N ILE A 533 -27.35 25.51 -17.41
CA ILE A 533 -27.25 24.56 -18.52
C ILE A 533 -28.64 24.01 -18.84
N SER A 534 -29.35 23.49 -17.85
CA SER A 534 -30.69 22.92 -18.02
C SER A 534 -31.67 23.96 -18.61
N GLN A 535 -31.66 25.21 -18.11
CA GLN A 535 -32.46 26.31 -18.64
C GLN A 535 -32.16 26.63 -20.11
N GLU A 536 -30.88 26.71 -20.49
CA GLU A 536 -30.51 26.95 -21.89
C GLU A 536 -30.87 25.77 -22.79
N LEU A 537 -30.68 24.53 -22.31
CA LEU A 537 -31.03 23.34 -23.04
C LEU A 537 -32.54 23.17 -23.21
N HIS A 538 -33.35 23.56 -22.22
CA HIS A 538 -34.81 23.57 -22.34
C HIS A 538 -35.34 24.52 -23.42
N LYS A 539 -34.58 25.53 -23.84
CA LYS A 539 -34.96 26.40 -24.97
C LYS A 539 -34.93 25.68 -26.31
N ILE A 540 -34.16 24.59 -26.43
CA ILE A 540 -33.93 23.86 -27.68
C ILE A 540 -34.46 22.42 -27.65
N LYS A 541 -34.96 21.98 -26.50
CA LYS A 541 -35.43 20.63 -26.22
C LYS A 541 -36.96 20.56 -26.10
N ASN A 542 -37.56 19.45 -26.54
CA ASN A 542 -38.99 19.17 -26.40
C ASN A 542 -39.19 17.97 -25.45
N GLU A 543 -40.22 18.00 -24.61
CA GLU A 543 -40.59 16.89 -23.70
C GLU A 543 -40.76 15.55 -24.43
N LYS A 544 -41.22 15.57 -25.69
CA LYS A 544 -41.33 14.36 -26.52
C LYS A 544 -39.98 13.68 -26.80
N ASP A 545 -38.87 14.42 -26.78
CA ASP A 545 -37.54 13.88 -27.03
C ASP A 545 -36.97 13.20 -25.79
N GLU A 546 -37.37 13.63 -24.59
CA GLU A 546 -36.97 13.01 -23.34
C GLU A 546 -37.49 11.56 -23.26
N GLU A 547 -38.75 11.33 -23.65
CA GLU A 547 -39.33 9.98 -23.72
C GLU A 547 -38.59 9.10 -24.75
N VAL A 548 -38.31 9.65 -25.94
CA VAL A 548 -37.57 8.94 -27.00
C VAL A 548 -36.15 8.61 -26.56
N TRP A 549 -35.46 9.57 -25.92
CA TRP A 549 -34.11 9.38 -25.43
C TRP A 549 -34.05 8.37 -24.28
N THR A 550 -34.94 8.49 -23.29
CA THR A 550 -35.03 7.56 -22.15
C THR A 550 -35.27 6.13 -22.63
N LYS A 551 -36.13 5.96 -23.63
CA LYS A 551 -36.36 4.67 -24.29
C LYS A 551 -35.11 4.14 -24.98
N ARG A 552 -34.44 4.94 -25.83
CA ARG A 552 -33.20 4.56 -26.52
C ARG A 552 -32.07 4.22 -25.53
N TYR A 553 -31.93 5.00 -24.46
CA TYR A 553 -30.94 4.79 -23.41
C TYR A 553 -31.19 3.50 -22.64
N THR A 554 -32.44 3.25 -22.22
CA THR A 554 -32.84 2.03 -21.53
C THR A 554 -32.66 0.79 -22.41
N GLU A 555 -33.04 0.87 -23.69
CA GLU A 555 -32.80 -0.19 -24.68
C GLU A 555 -31.30 -0.47 -24.88
N ARG A 556 -30.45 0.57 -24.85
CA ARG A 556 -29.00 0.43 -24.97
C ARG A 556 -28.40 -0.22 -23.72
N ILE A 557 -28.76 0.24 -22.51
CA ILE A 557 -28.34 -0.38 -21.25
C ILE A 557 -28.73 -1.86 -21.21
N ASN A 558 -29.96 -2.19 -21.64
CA ASN A 558 -30.42 -3.58 -21.65
C ASN A 558 -29.68 -4.47 -22.67
N LYS A 559 -29.09 -3.88 -23.72
CA LYS A 559 -28.31 -4.58 -24.75
C LYS A 559 -26.82 -4.72 -24.40
N THR A 560 -26.26 -3.78 -23.65
CA THR A 560 -24.86 -3.81 -23.21
C THR A 560 -24.75 -4.43 -21.83
N ASN A 561 -23.75 -5.30 -21.61
CA ASN A 561 -23.53 -5.90 -20.30
C ASN A 561 -23.36 -4.79 -19.23
N PRO A 562 -24.16 -4.74 -18.14
CA PRO A 562 -24.17 -3.63 -17.17
C PRO A 562 -22.82 -3.35 -16.52
N ALA A 563 -21.87 -4.29 -16.59
CA ALA A 563 -20.49 -4.09 -16.14
C ALA A 563 -19.64 -3.15 -17.03
N PHE A 564 -20.11 -2.78 -18.23
CA PHE A 564 -19.39 -1.93 -19.20
C PHE A 564 -20.16 -0.64 -19.56
N SER A 565 -21.12 -0.20 -18.74
CA SER A 565 -21.97 0.97 -18.98
C SER A 565 -21.25 2.32 -18.75
N GLY A 566 -19.99 2.46 -19.17
CA GLY A 566 -19.50 3.79 -19.52
C GLY A 566 -20.39 4.32 -20.64
N ASP A 567 -20.87 5.56 -20.55
CA ASP A 567 -21.88 6.12 -21.45
C ASP A 567 -21.35 6.14 -22.91
N ALA A 568 -21.55 5.02 -23.63
CA ALA A 568 -20.83 4.71 -24.87
C ALA A 568 -21.24 5.69 -25.98
N GLY A 569 -20.40 6.70 -26.22
CA GLY A 569 -20.59 7.74 -27.22
C GLY A 569 -20.68 9.17 -26.67
N GLY A 570 -20.68 9.37 -25.35
CA GLY A 570 -20.63 10.72 -24.78
C GLY A 570 -19.25 11.36 -24.89
N LYS A 571 -19.18 12.63 -25.29
CA LYS A 571 -17.99 13.48 -25.12
C LYS A 571 -18.25 14.47 -23.98
N MET A 572 -17.27 14.64 -23.09
CA MET A 572 -17.43 15.45 -21.89
C MET A 572 -17.02 16.91 -22.11
N TYR A 573 -17.88 17.83 -21.70
CA TYR A 573 -17.50 19.22 -21.41
C TYR A 573 -17.97 19.54 -19.99
N GLY A 574 -17.20 19.09 -19.00
CA GLY A 574 -17.61 19.09 -17.59
C GLY A 574 -17.95 20.47 -17.03
N ILE A 575 -18.85 20.49 -16.03
CA ILE A 575 -19.17 21.68 -15.21
C ILE A 575 -17.92 22.40 -14.71
N ASP A 576 -16.86 21.65 -14.40
CA ASP A 576 -15.58 22.19 -13.94
C ASP A 576 -14.97 23.21 -14.92
N ARG A 577 -15.25 23.08 -16.23
CA ARG A 577 -14.75 24.04 -17.24
C ARG A 577 -15.39 25.41 -17.11
N PHE A 578 -16.68 25.47 -16.82
CA PHE A 578 -17.39 26.74 -16.55
C PHE A 578 -16.92 27.36 -15.23
N LEU A 579 -16.68 26.52 -14.23
CA LEU A 579 -16.18 26.95 -12.93
C LEU A 579 -14.74 27.50 -13.01
N ARG A 580 -13.88 26.91 -13.86
CA ARG A 580 -12.47 27.32 -14.01
C ARG A 580 -12.25 28.63 -14.75
N SER A 581 -13.03 28.89 -15.79
CA SER A 581 -12.66 29.85 -16.83
C SER A 581 -13.88 30.53 -17.39
N ASP A 582 -13.76 31.83 -17.68
CA ASP A 582 -14.73 32.60 -18.47
C ASP A 582 -14.61 32.35 -19.97
N LYS A 583 -13.54 31.69 -20.38
CA LYS A 583 -13.25 31.40 -21.79
C LYS A 583 -13.54 29.94 -22.08
N ILE A 584 -14.20 29.72 -23.21
CA ILE A 584 -14.38 28.41 -23.83
C ILE A 584 -13.01 27.84 -24.15
N LYS A 585 -12.67 26.70 -23.56
CA LYS A 585 -11.58 25.83 -24.01
C LYS A 585 -12.07 24.92 -25.14
N GLU A 586 -11.14 24.22 -25.79
CA GLU A 586 -11.40 23.25 -26.88
C GLU A 586 -12.68 22.44 -26.65
N LEU A 587 -13.65 22.62 -27.54
CA LEU A 587 -14.91 21.89 -27.56
C LEU A 587 -14.72 20.57 -28.28
N PRO A 588 -15.20 19.45 -27.72
CA PRO A 588 -15.21 18.20 -28.45
C PRO A 588 -16.16 18.30 -29.65
N GLU A 589 -15.72 17.89 -30.84
CA GLU A 589 -16.60 17.72 -31.99
C GLU A 589 -17.61 16.59 -31.72
N ILE A 590 -18.89 16.76 -32.01
CA ILE A 590 -19.87 15.65 -31.91
C ILE A 590 -20.32 15.21 -33.31
N ASN A 591 -20.48 13.90 -33.48
CA ASN A 591 -20.94 13.20 -34.68
C ASN A 591 -22.34 12.57 -34.43
N ASP A 592 -22.96 12.02 -35.48
CA ASP A 592 -24.32 11.45 -35.49
C ASP A 592 -24.62 10.46 -34.34
N ASP A 593 -23.63 9.66 -33.92
CA ASP A 593 -23.78 8.65 -32.86
C ASP A 593 -23.29 9.12 -31.46
N THR A 594 -22.92 10.39 -31.32
CA THR A 594 -22.34 10.94 -30.10
C THR A 594 -23.10 12.16 -29.61
N TYR A 595 -22.93 12.49 -28.33
CA TYR A 595 -23.52 13.68 -27.72
C TYR A 595 -22.53 14.33 -26.77
N LEU A 596 -22.71 15.62 -26.51
CA LEU A 596 -21.96 16.34 -25.48
C LEU A 596 -22.70 16.19 -24.15
N PHE A 597 -22.02 15.84 -23.07
CA PHE A 597 -22.61 15.88 -21.72
C PHE A 597 -21.81 16.82 -20.82
N PHE A 598 -22.54 17.49 -19.92
CA PHE A 598 -21.96 18.50 -19.03
C PHE A 598 -21.68 17.98 -17.61
N ASP A 599 -22.30 16.87 -17.21
CA ASP A 599 -22.11 16.26 -15.89
C ASP A 599 -22.01 14.74 -16.03
N GLU A 600 -20.83 14.18 -15.74
CA GLU A 600 -20.56 12.74 -15.84
C GLU A 600 -21.40 11.92 -14.87
N LEU A 601 -21.73 12.49 -13.71
CA LEU A 601 -22.49 11.82 -12.66
C LEU A 601 -24.01 11.92 -12.87
N SER A 602 -24.45 12.73 -13.83
CA SER A 602 -25.87 12.93 -14.09
C SER A 602 -26.34 12.11 -15.29
N HIS A 603 -27.26 11.18 -15.03
CA HIS A 603 -28.03 10.52 -16.09
C HIS A 603 -29.12 11.42 -16.68
N LYS A 604 -29.28 12.64 -16.18
CA LYS A 604 -30.36 13.52 -16.62
C LYS A 604 -30.13 13.98 -18.06
N TRP A 605 -31.17 13.85 -18.86
CA TRP A 605 -31.16 14.21 -20.27
C TRP A 605 -30.99 15.72 -20.49
N ASP A 606 -31.45 16.55 -19.54
CA ASP A 606 -31.36 18.00 -19.55
C ASP A 606 -29.92 18.55 -19.37
N LEU A 607 -28.91 17.68 -19.26
CA LEU A 607 -27.50 18.04 -19.24
C LEU A 607 -26.71 17.44 -20.42
N LYS A 608 -27.40 17.11 -21.52
CA LYS A 608 -26.82 16.50 -22.73
C LYS A 608 -27.25 17.25 -24.01
N ILE A 609 -26.37 17.40 -25.00
CA ILE A 609 -26.66 17.99 -26.32
C ILE A 609 -26.39 16.95 -27.41
N THR A 610 -27.40 16.70 -28.25
CA THR A 610 -27.29 15.84 -29.45
C THR A 610 -27.21 16.67 -30.73
N LEU A 611 -26.81 16.08 -31.87
CA LEU A 611 -26.88 16.77 -33.16
C LEU A 611 -28.31 17.14 -33.57
N GLU A 612 -29.30 16.33 -33.17
CA GLU A 612 -30.73 16.62 -33.39
C GLU A 612 -31.13 17.93 -32.67
N ASP A 613 -30.61 18.20 -31.47
CA ASP A 613 -30.84 19.45 -30.74
C ASP A 613 -30.22 20.68 -31.44
N LEU A 614 -29.01 20.52 -31.99
CA LEU A 614 -28.33 21.57 -32.75
C LEU A 614 -29.05 21.90 -34.06
N SER A 615 -29.45 20.86 -34.80
CA SER A 615 -30.16 21.03 -36.07
C SER A 615 -31.47 21.79 -35.90
N ARG A 616 -32.20 21.52 -34.82
CA ARG A 616 -33.48 22.20 -34.52
C ARG A 616 -33.31 23.63 -34.06
N SER A 617 -32.31 23.89 -33.24
CA SER A 617 -32.04 25.24 -32.71
C SER A 617 -31.37 26.17 -33.72
N ASN A 618 -30.85 25.62 -34.82
CA ASN A 618 -30.00 26.35 -35.78
C ASN A 618 -28.81 27.06 -35.09
N LYS A 619 -28.32 26.47 -34.00
CA LYS A 619 -27.16 26.92 -33.22
C LYS A 619 -26.06 25.88 -33.29
N SER A 620 -24.80 26.32 -33.30
CA SER A 620 -23.67 25.42 -33.09
C SER A 620 -23.51 25.08 -31.59
N ILE A 621 -22.79 24.00 -31.29
CA ILE A 621 -22.38 23.69 -29.90
C ILE A 621 -21.69 24.88 -29.26
N LYS A 622 -20.84 25.56 -30.04
CA LYS A 622 -20.07 26.70 -29.58
C LYS A 622 -20.99 27.83 -29.14
N ASP A 623 -22.03 28.14 -29.91
CA ASP A 623 -22.98 29.21 -29.57
C ASP A 623 -23.69 28.92 -28.25
N ILE A 624 -24.18 27.68 -28.06
CA ILE A 624 -24.87 27.27 -26.82
C ILE A 624 -23.90 27.33 -25.62
N VAL A 625 -22.69 26.80 -25.78
CA VAL A 625 -21.69 26.81 -24.70
C VAL A 625 -21.24 28.24 -24.38
N GLU A 626 -21.13 29.12 -25.38
CA GLU A 626 -20.80 30.54 -25.21
C GLU A 626 -21.90 31.30 -24.45
N GLU A 627 -23.17 31.04 -24.77
CA GLU A 627 -24.31 31.58 -24.02
C GLU A 627 -24.27 31.14 -22.55
N ILE A 628 -24.04 29.85 -22.28
CA ILE A 628 -23.92 29.34 -20.91
C ILE A 628 -22.73 29.99 -20.18
N HIS A 629 -21.57 30.14 -20.84
CA HIS A 629 -20.40 30.82 -20.24
C HIS A 629 -20.70 32.27 -19.87
N ASN A 630 -21.40 33.01 -20.74
CA ASN A 630 -21.78 34.39 -20.46
C ASN A 630 -22.72 34.48 -19.25
N LEU A 631 -23.73 33.60 -19.19
CA LEU A 631 -24.65 33.53 -18.05
C LEU A 631 -23.94 33.17 -16.74
N VAL A 632 -23.02 32.21 -16.78
CA VAL A 632 -22.22 31.79 -15.60
C VAL A 632 -21.30 32.91 -15.13
N LYS A 633 -20.66 33.63 -16.05
CA LYS A 633 -19.72 34.73 -15.75
C LYS A 633 -20.40 35.89 -15.01
N GLU A 634 -21.67 36.16 -15.30
CA GLU A 634 -22.44 37.23 -14.65
C GLU A 634 -22.83 36.90 -13.20
N GLN A 635 -22.66 35.64 -12.77
CA GLN A 635 -23.04 35.22 -11.43
C GLN A 635 -21.97 35.57 -10.40
N SER A 636 -22.32 36.44 -9.43
CA SER A 636 -21.42 36.86 -8.35
C SER A 636 -20.86 35.69 -7.55
N ILE A 637 -21.65 34.64 -7.32
CA ILE A 637 -21.24 33.43 -6.58
C ILE A 637 -20.10 32.67 -7.28
N ILE A 638 -20.01 32.74 -8.62
CA ILE A 638 -18.94 32.10 -9.39
C ILE A 638 -17.62 32.85 -9.17
N ASN A 639 -17.67 34.18 -9.08
CA ASN A 639 -16.49 34.99 -8.77
C ASN A 639 -16.03 34.76 -7.32
N GLU A 640 -16.94 34.73 -6.34
CA GLU A 640 -16.59 34.40 -4.94
C GLU A 640 -15.95 33.01 -4.83
N PHE A 641 -16.51 32.03 -5.53
CA PHE A 641 -15.95 30.67 -5.61
C PHE A 641 -14.52 30.66 -6.18
N ARG A 642 -14.26 31.36 -7.29
CA ARG A 642 -12.94 31.42 -7.93
C ARG A 642 -11.90 32.12 -7.05
N GLU A 643 -12.28 33.21 -6.40
CA GLU A 643 -11.43 33.90 -5.43
C GLU A 643 -11.07 33.00 -4.24
N SER A 644 -12.08 32.34 -3.66
CA SER A 644 -11.92 31.39 -2.57
C SER A 644 -10.99 30.23 -2.96
N ARG A 645 -11.09 29.72 -4.19
CA ARG A 645 -10.18 28.69 -4.73
C ARG A 645 -8.73 29.17 -4.74
N VAL A 646 -8.47 30.37 -5.28
CA VAL A 646 -7.12 30.94 -5.35
C VAL A 646 -6.54 31.15 -3.96
N GLN A 647 -7.35 31.60 -3.01
CA GLN A 647 -6.94 31.74 -1.61
C GLN A 647 -6.55 30.39 -0.99
N ASN A 648 -7.40 29.37 -1.15
CA ASN A 648 -7.15 28.03 -0.59
C ASN A 648 -5.91 27.35 -1.22
N LEU A 649 -5.65 27.57 -2.52
CA LEU A 649 -4.40 27.12 -3.17
C LEU A 649 -3.16 27.76 -2.55
N LYS A 650 -3.21 29.06 -2.22
CA LYS A 650 -2.10 29.76 -1.55
C LYS A 650 -1.89 29.25 -0.12
N LEU A 651 -2.98 29.09 0.64
CA LEU A 651 -2.93 28.63 2.03
C LEU A 651 -2.40 27.19 2.13
N SER A 652 -2.90 26.27 1.29
CA SER A 652 -2.42 24.88 1.25
C SER A 652 -0.94 24.79 0.88
N ALA A 653 -0.49 25.52 -0.15
CA ALA A 653 0.92 25.56 -0.53
C ALA A 653 1.83 26.07 0.62
N LYS A 654 1.41 27.14 1.31
CA LYS A 654 2.13 27.67 2.48
C LYS A 654 2.21 26.64 3.61
N LEU A 655 1.10 25.96 3.93
CA LEU A 655 1.07 24.93 4.98
C LEU A 655 1.96 23.72 4.65
N ILE A 656 1.94 23.25 3.40
CA ILE A 656 2.82 22.17 2.92
C ILE A 656 4.29 22.56 3.09
N GLU A 657 4.65 23.81 2.79
CA GLU A 657 6.00 24.32 3.00
C GLU A 657 6.37 24.36 4.49
N LEU A 658 5.49 24.83 5.37
CA LEU A 658 5.70 24.87 6.83
C LEU A 658 5.90 23.47 7.42
N LEU A 659 5.04 22.51 7.06
CA LEU A 659 5.16 21.11 7.49
C LEU A 659 6.44 20.45 6.95
N SER A 660 6.83 20.79 5.72
CA SER A 660 8.09 20.33 5.13
C SER A 660 9.31 20.91 5.84
N LYS A 661 9.27 22.18 6.25
CA LYS A 661 10.36 22.80 7.03
C LYS A 661 10.52 22.15 8.40
N ASN A 662 9.43 21.84 9.09
CA ASN A 662 9.49 21.19 10.41
C ASN A 662 10.04 19.75 10.34
N THR A 663 9.60 18.98 9.34
CA THR A 663 10.16 17.64 9.07
C THR A 663 11.65 17.70 8.71
N THR A 664 12.07 18.69 7.92
CA THR A 664 13.48 18.84 7.51
C THR A 664 14.36 19.45 8.60
N GLN A 665 13.87 20.39 9.41
CA GLN A 665 14.61 20.99 10.53
C GLN A 665 14.78 20.01 11.68
N GLY A 666 13.79 19.14 11.93
CA GLY A 666 14.00 17.94 12.75
C GLY A 666 15.21 17.16 12.24
N SER A 667 15.28 16.91 10.92
CA SER A 667 16.42 16.20 10.33
C SER A 667 17.75 16.97 10.28
N ALA A 668 17.74 18.32 10.31
CA ALA A 668 18.92 19.17 10.07
C ALA A 668 19.52 19.77 11.36
N ILE A 669 18.71 20.07 12.38
CA ILE A 669 19.17 20.40 13.74
C ILE A 669 19.84 19.17 14.38
N LEU A 670 19.53 17.96 13.89
CA LEU A 670 20.20 16.70 14.24
C LEU A 670 21.42 16.35 13.35
N ARG A 671 21.69 17.12 12.28
CA ARG A 671 22.90 16.99 11.43
C ARG A 671 24.04 17.93 11.84
N ARG A 672 23.81 18.81 12.82
CA ARG A 672 24.84 19.65 13.46
C ARG A 672 25.05 19.13 14.87
#